data_AF-A0A954AN59-F1
#
_entry.id   AF-A0A954AN59-F1
#
_cell.length_a   1.000
_cell.length_b   1.000
_cell.length_c   1.000
_cell.angle_alpha   90.00
_cell.angle_beta   90.00
_cell.angle_gamma   90.00
#
_symmetry.space_group_name_H-M   'P 1'
#
loop_
_entity.id
_entity.type
_entity.pdbx_description
1 polymer ?
#
loop_
_entity_poly.entity_id
_entity_poly.type
_entity_poly.pdbx_seq_one_letter_code
_entity_poly.pdbx_strand_id
1 'polypeptide(L)'
;MNLHRPTSMQAIAARIAIAVVLTGPALLANDYYVDGRTGTDSPAAGSQANPWKTVPFALAQIVSPVRNTHTLFVAGHWTYTITAPITLRDRIDLVGTGASRPLFILPNSTLRGLQSDPAAMSFTGTIRSIDFVGGSTAIEVRAPTGANHFLTIEDCRFTKQATRAIDMGGSFHMLTAVRCSFADQTNAIRVQSMQTAAQCNVHHCDFERVAATAIELTAGGSASIASAIDNSRFDTCASAIVSSVNSTNRSLLAIGPCAFRHISGTAIAALVAGTVVTQKHEIRVTSSTFMGLPTAIALDCTRASGIVTALISGNVIVGASKVGIDLQLGGQPSVTPSWSVSTDGNTLENCTEGLVVRIGQTTSGRFTSSGDTVRRSTMDAMRFESSAAAFTTNLHNAMLTGNRGRALTVRSASPFFGRFLTIADNEGTALDVGSSPVTLDHVLLDNARSPEIVGGSSLSVTYSCSRITRIEGPGNFVADPKLSRPSYKLTSTSPCIDAGDPAANPNAPPYYDFEGKNRMLATTSAVVDIGADEFRARGSFGNFGADAFGVVSATRPVFVQRLGDPVIGSTFQIGAVCARGAHGQDMIGAIILFGDADGAFVADLDPLGFAGSMLYFVPRAVSPYASCSQGVAWVSVPVPNQQQLVDTVVAFQALLAVPGANAFGLVPSGGMRVQIGK
;
A
#
# COMPACT_ATOMS: atom_id res chain seq x y z
N MET A 1 -15.53 -37.47 -42.25
CA MET A 1 -16.74 -37.19 -41.44
C MET A 1 -16.60 -35.73 -40.99
N ASN A 2 -16.99 -34.83 -41.90
CA ASN A 2 -16.90 -33.38 -41.75
C ASN A 2 -18.33 -32.88 -41.58
N LEU A 3 -18.61 -32.14 -40.51
CA LEU A 3 -19.83 -31.35 -40.41
C LEU A 3 -19.46 -29.89 -40.24
N HIS A 4 -19.98 -29.13 -41.18
CA HIS A 4 -19.71 -27.74 -41.47
C HIS A 4 -21.06 -27.01 -41.36
N ARG A 5 -21.02 -25.79 -40.78
CA ARG A 5 -22.03 -24.70 -40.79
C ARG A 5 -23.26 -24.84 -39.85
N PRO A 6 -24.00 -23.74 -39.53
CA PRO A 6 -23.75 -22.31 -39.76
C PRO A 6 -23.98 -21.38 -38.53
N THR A 7 -23.47 -20.16 -38.68
CA THR A 7 -23.86 -18.90 -38.02
C THR A 7 -25.35 -18.55 -38.18
N SER A 8 -26.01 -18.06 -37.12
CA SER A 8 -26.91 -16.90 -37.24
C SER A 8 -27.19 -16.25 -35.88
N MET A 9 -26.62 -15.07 -35.70
CA MET A 9 -26.73 -14.21 -34.53
C MET A 9 -27.97 -13.28 -34.69
N GLN A 10 -29.14 -13.85 -34.99
CA GLN A 10 -30.37 -13.08 -35.26
C GLN A 10 -31.63 -13.55 -34.51
N ALA A 11 -31.52 -14.51 -33.57
CA ALA A 11 -32.67 -15.00 -32.81
C ALA A 11 -32.75 -14.52 -31.34
N ILE A 12 -31.85 -13.64 -30.88
CA ILE A 12 -31.86 -13.10 -29.50
C ILE A 12 -32.34 -11.62 -29.45
N ALA A 13 -32.51 -10.97 -30.61
CA ALA A 13 -33.00 -9.58 -30.68
C ALA A 13 -34.54 -9.45 -30.73
N ALA A 14 -35.31 -10.54 -30.69
CA ALA A 14 -36.77 -10.53 -30.87
C ALA A 14 -37.59 -11.02 -29.66
N ARG A 15 -37.04 -10.94 -28.43
CA ARG A 15 -37.78 -11.24 -27.19
C ARG A 15 -37.65 -10.16 -26.10
N ILE A 16 -37.43 -8.91 -26.50
CA ILE A 16 -37.59 -7.74 -25.63
C ILE A 16 -38.57 -6.77 -26.31
N ALA A 17 -39.83 -7.17 -26.36
CA ALA A 17 -40.93 -6.27 -26.67
C ALA A 17 -42.20 -6.78 -26.00
N ILE A 18 -42.69 -5.97 -25.06
CA ILE A 18 -44.08 -5.92 -24.56
C ILE A 18 -44.48 -6.97 -23.52
N ALA A 19 -44.14 -6.63 -22.27
CA ALA A 19 -45.08 -6.61 -21.15
C ALA A 19 -44.62 -5.56 -20.12
N VAL A 20 -44.62 -4.28 -20.53
CA VAL A 20 -44.67 -3.17 -19.55
C VAL A 20 -46.11 -3.14 -19.04
N VAL A 21 -46.40 -4.03 -18.10
CA VAL A 21 -47.54 -3.89 -17.23
C VAL A 21 -47.22 -2.71 -16.32
N LEU A 22 -48.00 -1.64 -16.44
CA LEU A 22 -48.07 -0.49 -15.53
C LEU A 22 -48.60 -0.94 -14.14
N THR A 23 -47.93 -1.89 -13.50
CA THR A 23 -47.92 -1.94 -12.04
C THR A 23 -46.84 -0.95 -11.65
N GLY A 24 -47.25 0.29 -11.36
CA GLY A 24 -46.35 1.28 -10.78
C GLY A 24 -45.59 0.63 -9.62
N PRO A 25 -44.28 0.87 -9.47
CA PRO A 25 -43.54 0.33 -8.34
C PRO A 25 -44.33 0.68 -7.08
N ALA A 26 -44.64 -0.33 -6.26
CA ALA A 26 -45.22 -0.05 -4.95
C ALA A 26 -44.33 1.01 -4.28
N LEU A 27 -44.93 2.15 -3.96
CA LEU A 27 -44.35 3.34 -3.33
C LEU A 27 -43.82 2.97 -1.92
N LEU A 28 -42.77 2.16 -1.86
CA LEU A 28 -42.08 1.77 -0.62
C LEU A 28 -40.71 2.46 -0.47
N ALA A 29 -40.37 3.38 -1.38
CA ALA A 29 -39.25 4.29 -1.18
C ALA A 29 -39.80 5.58 -0.55
N ASN A 30 -39.56 5.74 0.76
CA ASN A 30 -39.83 6.97 1.49
C ASN A 30 -38.75 8.01 1.14
N ASP A 31 -38.83 8.54 -0.08
CA ASP A 31 -37.96 9.59 -0.58
C ASP A 31 -38.53 10.95 -0.21
N TYR A 32 -37.69 11.79 0.40
CA TYR A 32 -38.03 13.15 0.79
C TYR A 32 -37.08 14.15 0.16
N TYR A 33 -37.52 15.41 0.07
CA TYR A 33 -36.79 16.43 -0.66
C TYR A 33 -36.66 17.72 0.15
N VAL A 34 -35.47 18.32 0.10
CA VAL A 34 -35.15 19.64 0.64
C VAL A 34 -34.59 20.52 -0.49
N ASP A 35 -35.19 21.69 -0.66
CA ASP A 35 -34.73 22.73 -1.58
C ASP A 35 -34.78 24.09 -0.86
N GLY A 36 -33.62 24.70 -0.65
CA GLY A 36 -33.52 25.97 0.07
C GLY A 36 -34.21 27.17 -0.62
N ARG A 37 -34.47 27.08 -1.93
CA ARG A 37 -35.12 28.15 -2.71
C ARG A 37 -36.62 27.96 -2.81
N THR A 38 -37.07 26.77 -3.19
CA THR A 38 -38.49 26.51 -3.51
C THR A 38 -39.26 25.89 -2.35
N GLY A 39 -38.55 25.33 -1.38
CA GLY A 39 -39.17 24.61 -0.27
C GLY A 39 -39.80 25.49 0.80
N THR A 40 -40.68 24.88 1.58
CA THR A 40 -41.30 25.47 2.78
C THR A 40 -41.27 24.50 3.95
N ASP A 41 -40.92 24.98 5.14
CA ASP A 41 -40.87 24.16 6.37
C ASP A 41 -42.28 24.02 6.99
N SER A 42 -43.14 23.29 6.28
CA SER A 42 -44.48 22.92 6.73
C SER A 42 -44.59 21.40 6.86
N PRO A 43 -45.32 20.86 7.85
CA PRO A 43 -45.50 19.41 8.01
C PRO A 43 -46.10 18.70 6.78
N ALA A 44 -46.83 19.42 5.91
CA ALA A 44 -47.43 18.88 4.69
C ALA A 44 -46.48 18.86 3.46
N ALA A 45 -45.28 19.43 3.59
CA ALA A 45 -44.24 19.39 2.56
C ALA A 45 -43.37 18.13 2.68
N GLY A 46 -42.36 17.98 1.83
CA GLY A 46 -41.39 16.88 1.82
C GLY A 46 -41.40 16.02 0.55
N SER A 47 -42.37 16.23 -0.36
CA SER A 47 -42.38 15.59 -1.68
C SER A 47 -41.50 16.35 -2.66
N GLN A 48 -41.16 15.75 -3.81
CA GLN A 48 -40.39 16.42 -4.85
C GLN A 48 -41.07 17.69 -5.38
N ALA A 49 -42.41 17.69 -5.47
CA ALA A 49 -43.19 18.83 -5.94
C ALA A 49 -43.33 19.93 -4.87
N ASN A 50 -43.31 19.56 -3.59
CA ASN A 50 -43.42 20.46 -2.45
C ASN A 50 -42.30 20.16 -1.44
N PRO A 51 -41.03 20.48 -1.74
CA PRO A 51 -39.91 20.12 -0.86
C PRO A 51 -39.93 20.93 0.44
N TRP A 52 -39.25 20.43 1.46
CA TRP A 52 -38.95 21.22 2.66
C TRP A 52 -37.87 22.27 2.38
N LYS A 53 -37.79 23.31 3.21
CA LYS A 53 -36.80 24.38 3.03
C LYS A 53 -35.47 24.05 3.72
N THR A 54 -35.52 23.46 4.90
CA THR A 54 -34.33 23.20 5.72
C THR A 54 -34.15 21.73 6.08
N VAL A 55 -32.89 21.28 6.10
CA VAL A 55 -32.51 19.92 6.50
C VAL A 55 -32.88 19.60 7.96
N PRO A 56 -32.64 20.47 8.97
CA PRO A 56 -33.06 20.19 10.33
C PRO A 56 -34.58 19.97 10.47
N PHE A 57 -35.39 20.76 9.75
CA PHE A 57 -36.84 20.57 9.77
C PHE A 57 -37.23 19.22 9.16
N ALA A 58 -36.70 18.90 7.97
CA ALA A 58 -36.95 17.62 7.31
C ALA A 58 -36.62 16.41 8.20
N LEU A 59 -35.44 16.39 8.83
CA LEU A 59 -35.03 15.31 9.74
C LEU A 59 -35.89 15.23 11.01
N ALA A 60 -36.56 16.30 11.41
CA ALA A 60 -37.53 16.28 12.51
C ALA A 60 -38.89 15.73 12.09
N GLN A 61 -39.28 15.86 10.81
CA GLN A 61 -40.55 15.37 10.28
C GLN A 61 -40.50 13.89 9.85
N ILE A 62 -39.35 13.38 9.44
CA ILE A 62 -39.20 11.98 9.02
C ILE A 62 -39.24 11.09 10.28
N VAL A 63 -40.42 10.58 10.59
CA VAL A 63 -40.62 9.58 11.64
C VAL A 63 -40.32 8.21 11.05
N SER A 64 -39.12 7.69 11.27
CA SER A 64 -38.74 6.36 10.78
C SER A 64 -39.49 5.27 11.57
N PRO A 65 -40.39 4.46 10.97
CA PRO A 65 -40.74 3.18 11.55
C PRO A 65 -39.47 2.31 11.63
N VAL A 66 -39.38 1.48 12.67
CA VAL A 66 -38.18 0.75 13.13
C VAL A 66 -37.54 -0.22 12.10
N ARG A 67 -37.97 -0.23 10.83
CA ARG A 67 -37.56 -1.21 9.80
C ARG A 67 -37.10 -0.65 8.46
N ASN A 68 -37.49 0.56 8.07
CA ASN A 68 -37.20 1.05 6.72
C ASN A 68 -36.07 2.09 6.72
N THR A 69 -35.30 2.13 5.63
CA THR A 69 -34.35 3.22 5.35
C THR A 69 -35.05 4.27 4.51
N HIS A 70 -34.87 5.53 4.86
CA HIS A 70 -35.46 6.68 4.19
C HIS A 70 -34.35 7.47 3.48
N THR A 71 -34.64 8.06 2.33
CA THR A 71 -33.68 8.91 1.62
C THR A 71 -34.14 10.35 1.68
N LEU A 72 -33.30 11.26 2.16
CA LEU A 72 -33.50 12.69 2.13
C LEU A 72 -32.59 13.31 1.06
N PHE A 73 -33.19 13.66 -0.08
CA PHE A 73 -32.53 14.34 -1.17
C PHE A 73 -32.40 15.84 -0.87
N VAL A 74 -31.17 16.34 -0.90
CA VAL A 74 -30.84 17.76 -0.71
C VAL A 74 -30.47 18.36 -2.05
N ALA A 75 -31.20 19.39 -2.48
CA ALA A 75 -30.94 20.06 -3.76
C ALA A 75 -29.51 20.61 -3.81
N GLY A 76 -28.71 20.08 -4.72
CA GLY A 76 -27.43 20.67 -5.09
C GLY A 76 -27.63 22.01 -5.79
N HIS A 77 -26.57 22.82 -5.89
CA HIS A 77 -26.59 24.24 -6.27
C HIS A 77 -26.95 25.24 -5.15
N TRP A 78 -27.33 24.77 -3.95
CA TRP A 78 -27.61 25.64 -2.81
C TRP A 78 -26.53 25.60 -1.73
N THR A 79 -26.38 26.76 -1.09
CA THR A 79 -25.61 26.91 0.13
C THR A 79 -26.54 26.87 1.32
N TYR A 80 -26.35 25.88 2.19
CA TYR A 80 -27.07 25.72 3.44
C TYR A 80 -26.17 26.22 4.58
N THR A 81 -26.50 27.38 5.15
CA THR A 81 -25.78 27.88 6.32
C THR A 81 -26.29 27.16 7.57
N ILE A 82 -25.41 26.40 8.19
CA ILE A 82 -25.70 25.69 9.43
C ILE A 82 -25.40 26.65 10.59
N THR A 83 -26.40 26.96 11.42
CA THR A 83 -26.24 27.85 12.58
C THR A 83 -26.29 27.11 13.91
N ALA A 84 -26.75 25.86 13.90
CA ALA A 84 -26.77 24.93 15.03
C ALA A 84 -26.52 23.51 14.50
N PRO A 85 -25.93 22.60 15.31
CA PRO A 85 -25.74 21.22 14.90
C PRO A 85 -27.05 20.56 14.46
N ILE A 86 -27.01 19.83 13.35
CA ILE A 86 -28.13 19.07 12.82
C ILE A 86 -28.07 17.65 13.39
N THR A 87 -29.10 17.25 14.12
CA THR A 87 -29.19 15.89 14.65
C THR A 87 -29.53 14.88 13.55
N LEU A 88 -28.60 13.97 13.26
CA LEU A 88 -28.81 12.82 12.40
C LEU A 88 -29.76 11.81 13.07
N ARG A 89 -30.64 11.23 12.26
CA ARG A 89 -31.60 10.20 12.70
C ARG A 89 -31.19 8.84 12.15
N ASP A 90 -31.48 7.80 12.93
CA ASP A 90 -31.26 6.41 12.51
C ASP A 90 -32.05 6.11 11.23
N ARG A 91 -31.39 5.43 10.27
CA ARG A 91 -31.92 4.97 8.98
C ARG A 91 -32.40 6.06 8.04
N ILE A 92 -31.76 7.23 8.08
CA ILE A 92 -31.93 8.27 7.08
C ILE A 92 -30.63 8.45 6.30
N ASP A 93 -30.69 8.21 4.99
CA ASP A 93 -29.64 8.54 4.05
C ASP A 93 -29.81 10.01 3.60
N LEU A 94 -28.74 10.79 3.65
CA LEU A 94 -28.69 12.18 3.21
C LEU A 94 -27.93 12.27 1.88
N VAL A 95 -28.61 12.63 0.80
CA VAL A 95 -28.05 12.54 -0.55
C VAL A 95 -28.14 13.90 -1.26
N GLY A 96 -26.99 14.48 -1.61
CA GLY A 96 -26.95 15.65 -2.51
C GLY A 96 -27.39 15.28 -3.92
N THR A 97 -28.24 16.11 -4.54
CA THR A 97 -28.75 15.91 -5.91
C THR A 97 -28.24 16.98 -6.88
N GLY A 98 -28.27 16.72 -8.19
CA GLY A 98 -27.90 17.70 -9.22
C GLY A 98 -26.43 17.66 -9.65
N ALA A 99 -26.07 18.55 -10.57
CA ALA A 99 -24.72 18.58 -11.16
C ALA A 99 -23.67 19.25 -10.26
N SER A 100 -24.11 20.01 -9.23
CA SER A 100 -23.24 20.61 -8.22
C SER A 100 -23.66 20.07 -6.86
N ARG A 101 -22.70 19.74 -5.98
CA ARG A 101 -23.01 19.25 -4.64
C ARG A 101 -23.65 20.36 -3.78
N PRO A 102 -24.62 20.06 -2.88
CA PRO A 102 -25.04 21.02 -1.87
C PRO A 102 -23.86 21.38 -0.96
N LEU A 103 -23.77 22.67 -0.63
CA LEU A 103 -22.69 23.22 0.17
C LEU A 103 -23.19 23.56 1.58
N PHE A 104 -22.70 22.86 2.59
CA PHE A 104 -22.97 23.14 3.99
C PHE A 104 -21.87 24.06 4.54
N ILE A 105 -22.24 25.28 4.91
CA ILE A 105 -21.32 26.25 5.51
C ILE A 105 -21.53 26.27 7.02
N LEU A 106 -20.44 26.09 7.76
CA LEU A 106 -20.37 26.21 9.21
C LEU A 106 -19.58 27.51 9.53
N PRO A 107 -20.27 28.65 9.75
CA PRO A 107 -19.64 29.97 9.71
C PRO A 107 -18.71 30.27 10.89
N ASN A 108 -18.77 29.50 11.97
CA ASN A 108 -17.96 29.67 13.17
C ASN A 108 -17.08 28.42 13.39
N SER A 109 -15.78 28.62 13.67
CA SER A 109 -14.81 27.57 13.96
C SER A 109 -15.14 26.69 15.18
N THR A 110 -16.13 27.05 16.02
CA THR A 110 -16.61 26.20 17.12
C THR A 110 -17.82 25.35 16.75
N LEU A 111 -18.53 25.68 15.67
CA LEU A 111 -19.79 25.04 15.30
C LEU A 111 -19.58 23.61 14.76
N ARG A 112 -20.47 22.70 15.13
CA ARG A 112 -20.53 21.34 14.56
C ARG A 112 -21.62 21.25 13.49
N GLY A 113 -21.39 20.46 12.45
CA GLY A 113 -22.30 20.30 11.34
C GLY A 113 -23.40 19.29 11.65
N LEU A 114 -23.16 18.05 11.29
CA LEU A 114 -24.04 16.92 11.57
C LEU A 114 -23.61 16.25 12.87
N GLN A 115 -24.56 15.90 13.74
CA GLN A 115 -24.29 15.23 15.00
C GLN A 115 -25.23 14.04 15.20
N SER A 116 -24.76 12.89 15.68
CA SER A 116 -25.66 11.82 16.10
C SER A 116 -26.49 12.24 17.33
N ASP A 117 -27.71 11.71 17.45
CA ASP A 117 -28.47 11.84 18.69
C ASP A 117 -27.70 11.17 19.85
N PRO A 118 -27.31 11.90 20.92
CA PRO A 118 -26.52 11.33 22.02
C PRO A 118 -27.27 10.24 22.79
N ALA A 119 -28.60 10.16 22.68
CA ALA A 119 -29.42 9.13 23.29
C ALA A 119 -29.64 7.90 22.39
N ALA A 120 -29.23 7.95 21.12
CA ALA A 120 -29.50 6.86 20.18
C ALA A 120 -28.59 5.64 20.42
N MET A 121 -29.22 4.51 20.74
CA MET A 121 -28.55 3.22 20.89
C MET A 121 -28.12 2.59 19.55
N SER A 122 -28.71 3.03 18.44
CA SER A 122 -28.28 2.67 17.10
C SER A 122 -28.37 3.87 16.16
N PHE A 123 -27.44 3.93 15.22
CA PHE A 123 -27.47 4.89 14.12
C PHE A 123 -26.93 4.19 12.88
N THR A 124 -27.69 4.12 11.82
CA THR A 124 -27.29 3.60 10.52
C THR A 124 -27.68 4.62 9.47
N GLY A 125 -26.75 5.05 8.62
CA GLY A 125 -27.10 5.97 7.54
C GLY A 125 -25.95 6.21 6.57
N THR A 126 -26.30 6.78 5.43
CA THR A 126 -25.38 7.17 4.36
C THR A 126 -25.40 8.68 4.17
N ILE A 127 -24.25 9.31 4.02
CA ILE A 127 -24.13 10.71 3.59
C ILE A 127 -23.41 10.71 2.26
N ARG A 128 -24.06 11.18 1.20
CA ARG A 128 -23.51 11.14 -0.16
C ARG A 128 -23.54 12.49 -0.86
N SER A 129 -22.45 12.83 -1.55
CA SER A 129 -22.38 13.98 -2.47
C SER A 129 -22.66 15.32 -1.80
N ILE A 130 -22.10 15.58 -0.60
CA ILE A 130 -22.26 16.85 0.13
C ILE A 130 -20.89 17.47 0.40
N ASP A 131 -20.79 18.79 0.24
CA ASP A 131 -19.59 19.55 0.55
C ASP A 131 -19.76 20.27 1.90
N PHE A 132 -18.79 20.13 2.81
CA PHE A 132 -18.75 20.76 4.12
C PHE A 132 -17.59 21.76 4.21
N VAL A 133 -17.91 23.02 4.54
CA VAL A 133 -16.91 24.11 4.64
C VAL A 133 -16.98 24.83 5.97
N GLY A 134 -15.83 24.96 6.64
CA GLY A 134 -15.71 25.66 7.93
C GLY A 134 -16.07 24.78 9.13
N GLY A 135 -16.31 25.41 10.28
CA GLY A 135 -16.73 24.72 11.51
C GLY A 135 -15.58 24.16 12.34
N SER A 136 -15.90 23.61 13.51
CA SER A 136 -14.98 22.77 14.29
C SER A 136 -14.93 21.36 13.69
N THR A 137 -16.11 20.74 13.61
CA THR A 137 -16.31 19.37 13.15
C THR A 137 -17.47 19.29 12.17
N ALA A 138 -17.25 18.73 10.98
CA ALA A 138 -18.33 18.61 9.98
C ALA A 138 -19.33 17.50 10.36
N ILE A 139 -18.85 16.33 10.79
CA ILE A 139 -19.67 15.22 11.23
C ILE A 139 -19.15 14.68 12.57
N GLU A 140 -20.01 14.67 13.58
CA GLU A 140 -19.69 14.11 14.89
C GLU A 140 -20.66 12.98 15.25
N VAL A 141 -20.12 11.80 15.54
CA VAL A 141 -20.91 10.66 16.01
C VAL A 141 -20.43 10.29 17.41
N ARG A 142 -21.32 10.46 18.40
CA ARG A 142 -21.08 10.04 19.78
C ARG A 142 -22.02 8.91 20.15
N ALA A 143 -21.46 7.73 20.42
CA ALA A 143 -22.22 6.57 20.87
C ALA A 143 -22.17 6.47 22.41
N PRO A 144 -23.33 6.35 23.10
CA PRO A 144 -23.34 5.94 24.49
C PRO A 144 -22.80 4.50 24.64
N THR A 145 -22.49 4.10 25.87
CA THR A 145 -22.04 2.73 26.18
C THR A 145 -22.99 1.67 25.61
N GLY A 146 -22.44 0.76 24.77
CA GLY A 146 -23.20 -0.34 24.18
C GLY A 146 -23.99 0.00 22.91
N ALA A 147 -23.92 1.24 22.42
CA ALA A 147 -24.55 1.61 21.14
C ALA A 147 -23.74 1.13 19.93
N ASN A 148 -24.46 0.86 18.82
CA ASN A 148 -23.91 0.42 17.54
C ASN A 148 -24.21 1.43 16.44
N HIS A 149 -23.20 2.16 15.99
CA HIS A 149 -23.36 3.17 14.94
C HIS A 149 -22.61 2.78 13.66
N PHE A 150 -23.29 2.80 12.52
CA PHE A 150 -22.81 2.49 11.18
C PHE A 150 -23.01 3.72 10.30
N LEU A 151 -21.93 4.32 9.82
CA LEU A 151 -22.00 5.50 8.95
C LEU A 151 -21.20 5.24 7.68
N THR A 152 -21.88 5.39 6.54
CA THR A 152 -21.24 5.42 5.22
C THR A 152 -21.17 6.86 4.72
N ILE A 153 -20.01 7.30 4.25
CA ILE A 153 -19.81 8.61 3.65
C ILE A 153 -19.21 8.40 2.26
N GLU A 154 -19.87 8.94 1.24
CA GLU A 154 -19.50 8.67 -0.14
C GLU A 154 -19.49 9.96 -0.98
N ASP A 155 -18.44 10.17 -1.77
CA ASP A 155 -18.35 11.31 -2.70
C ASP A 155 -18.54 12.68 -2.01
N CYS A 156 -18.12 12.81 -0.74
CA CYS A 156 -18.21 14.06 0.03
C CYS A 156 -16.91 14.86 -0.03
N ARG A 157 -16.99 16.17 0.22
CA ARG A 157 -15.82 17.04 0.39
C ARG A 157 -15.84 17.72 1.74
N PHE A 158 -14.70 17.78 2.39
CA PHE A 158 -14.50 18.46 3.66
C PHE A 158 -13.38 19.47 3.48
N THR A 159 -13.63 20.73 3.86
CA THR A 159 -12.64 21.78 3.69
C THR A 159 -12.69 22.78 4.85
N LYS A 160 -11.52 23.15 5.40
CA LYS A 160 -11.38 24.19 6.44
C LYS A 160 -12.08 23.91 7.77
N GLN A 161 -12.16 22.65 8.21
CA GLN A 161 -12.57 22.35 9.58
C GLN A 161 -11.44 22.70 10.56
N ALA A 162 -11.75 23.49 11.58
CA ALA A 162 -10.78 23.96 12.56
C ALA A 162 -10.20 22.82 13.41
N THR A 163 -10.97 21.75 13.65
CA THR A 163 -10.50 20.59 14.42
C THR A 163 -10.48 19.29 13.62
N ARG A 164 -11.64 18.84 13.11
CA ARG A 164 -11.83 17.50 12.53
C ARG A 164 -12.81 17.55 11.37
N ALA A 165 -12.63 16.79 10.31
CA ALA A 165 -13.74 16.61 9.34
C ALA A 165 -14.79 15.65 9.93
N ILE A 166 -14.37 14.48 10.37
CA ILE A 166 -15.21 13.42 10.94
C ILE A 166 -14.65 13.01 12.31
N ASP A 167 -15.50 13.00 13.32
CA ASP A 167 -15.14 12.59 14.69
C ASP A 167 -16.12 11.55 15.20
N MET A 168 -15.67 10.30 15.31
CA MET A 168 -16.46 9.20 15.89
C MET A 168 -15.84 8.77 17.21
N GLY A 169 -16.62 8.84 18.28
CA GLY A 169 -16.16 8.51 19.62
C GLY A 169 -17.23 7.86 20.48
N GLY A 170 -16.82 6.92 21.33
CA GLY A 170 -17.71 6.25 22.26
C GLY A 170 -17.62 4.73 22.18
N SER A 171 -18.75 4.08 21.92
CA SER A 171 -18.87 2.62 21.79
C SER A 171 -18.70 2.13 20.35
N PHE A 172 -19.51 1.17 19.89
CA PHE A 172 -19.25 0.45 18.66
C PHE A 172 -19.54 1.36 17.47
N HIS A 173 -18.54 1.55 16.63
CA HIS A 173 -18.61 2.40 15.45
C HIS A 173 -18.10 1.65 14.23
N MET A 174 -18.80 1.76 13.11
CA MET A 174 -18.30 1.38 11.80
C MET A 174 -18.40 2.59 10.89
N LEU A 175 -17.25 3.15 10.51
CA LEU A 175 -17.14 4.18 9.49
C LEU A 175 -16.70 3.55 8.18
N THR A 176 -17.39 3.88 7.09
CA THR A 176 -16.92 3.62 5.73
C THR A 176 -16.88 4.93 4.97
N ALA A 177 -15.70 5.42 4.60
CA ALA A 177 -15.52 6.61 3.76
C ALA A 177 -15.02 6.19 2.37
N VAL A 178 -15.72 6.60 1.31
CA VAL A 178 -15.43 6.22 -0.07
C VAL A 178 -15.38 7.46 -0.95
N ARG A 179 -14.32 7.64 -1.75
CA ARG A 179 -14.21 8.76 -2.72
C ARG A 179 -14.42 10.14 -2.10
N CYS A 180 -13.97 10.31 -0.86
CA CYS A 180 -14.07 11.58 -0.14
C CYS A 180 -12.79 12.40 -0.30
N SER A 181 -12.91 13.73 -0.25
CA SER A 181 -11.77 14.64 -0.24
C SER A 181 -11.73 15.46 1.04
N PHE A 182 -10.54 15.61 1.61
CA PHE A 182 -10.30 16.29 2.87
C PHE A 182 -9.18 17.30 2.67
N ALA A 183 -9.46 18.60 2.79
CA ALA A 183 -8.48 19.66 2.53
C ALA A 183 -8.44 20.75 3.62
N ASP A 184 -7.24 21.20 3.99
CA ASP A 184 -7.05 22.39 4.82
C ASP A 184 -7.68 22.30 6.22
N GLN A 185 -7.69 21.12 6.84
CA GLN A 185 -8.17 20.93 8.22
C GLN A 185 -7.04 20.48 9.16
N THR A 186 -7.27 20.60 10.47
CA THR A 186 -6.30 20.13 11.47
C THR A 186 -6.18 18.61 11.46
N ASN A 187 -7.28 17.89 11.62
CA ASN A 187 -7.35 16.43 11.44
C ASN A 187 -8.49 16.11 10.47
N ALA A 188 -8.39 15.04 9.67
CA ALA A 188 -9.51 14.65 8.80
C ALA A 188 -10.46 13.68 9.53
N ILE A 189 -10.03 12.45 9.79
CA ILE A 189 -10.86 11.40 10.40
C ILE A 189 -10.30 11.03 11.76
N ARG A 190 -11.17 10.99 12.78
CA ARG A 190 -10.86 10.36 14.06
C ARG A 190 -11.89 9.29 14.40
N VAL A 191 -11.41 8.11 14.76
CA VAL A 191 -12.23 7.03 15.31
C VAL A 191 -11.62 6.57 16.63
N GLN A 192 -12.37 6.75 17.72
CA GLN A 192 -11.95 6.39 19.07
C GLN A 192 -12.97 5.45 19.73
N SER A 193 -12.50 4.32 20.27
CA SER A 193 -13.30 3.46 21.15
C SER A 193 -12.57 3.13 22.45
N MET A 194 -13.31 3.10 23.56
CA MET A 194 -12.77 2.80 24.90
C MET A 194 -13.32 1.51 25.53
N GLN A 195 -14.36 0.91 24.94
CA GLN A 195 -15.09 -0.21 25.56
C GLN A 195 -15.39 -1.36 24.59
N THR A 196 -15.67 -1.05 23.33
CA THR A 196 -16.15 -2.03 22.33
C THR A 196 -15.35 -1.95 21.02
N ALA A 197 -15.74 -2.70 19.99
CA ALA A 197 -15.05 -2.68 18.71
C ALA A 197 -15.32 -1.39 17.91
N ALA A 198 -14.31 -0.83 17.25
CA ALA A 198 -14.45 0.19 16.23
C ALA A 198 -13.92 -0.31 14.89
N GLN A 199 -14.55 0.11 13.82
CA GLN A 199 -14.13 -0.15 12.46
C GLN A 199 -14.04 1.15 11.65
N CYS A 200 -12.96 1.31 10.90
CA CYS A 200 -12.76 2.44 9.99
C CYS A 200 -12.25 1.95 8.64
N ASN A 201 -13.09 2.02 7.63
CA ASN A 201 -12.77 1.65 6.26
C ASN A 201 -12.66 2.92 5.42
N VAL A 202 -11.56 3.14 4.73
CA VAL A 202 -11.31 4.33 3.91
C VAL A 202 -10.80 3.88 2.54
N HIS A 203 -11.53 4.23 1.49
CA HIS A 203 -11.26 3.77 0.14
C HIS A 203 -11.32 4.93 -0.85
N HIS A 204 -10.31 5.07 -1.71
CA HIS A 204 -10.30 6.09 -2.77
C HIS A 204 -10.41 7.54 -2.25
N CYS A 205 -9.89 7.83 -1.06
CA CYS A 205 -9.99 9.16 -0.47
C CYS A 205 -8.72 9.99 -0.69
N ASP A 206 -8.88 11.30 -0.82
CA ASP A 206 -7.80 12.26 -0.95
C ASP A 206 -7.68 13.10 0.33
N PHE A 207 -6.47 13.15 0.89
CA PHE A 207 -6.12 13.95 2.06
C PHE A 207 -5.02 14.94 1.68
N GLU A 208 -5.34 16.23 1.70
CA GLU A 208 -4.45 17.30 1.24
C GLU A 208 -4.31 18.38 2.31
N ARG A 209 -3.07 18.82 2.59
CA ARG A 209 -2.80 19.92 3.53
C ARG A 209 -3.44 19.71 4.91
N VAL A 210 -3.34 18.51 5.47
CA VAL A 210 -3.84 18.20 6.83
C VAL A 210 -2.79 18.58 7.87
N ALA A 211 -3.07 19.59 8.69
CA ALA A 211 -2.05 20.22 9.54
C ALA A 211 -1.52 19.33 10.68
N ALA A 212 -2.30 18.34 11.13
CA ALA A 212 -1.90 17.33 12.10
C ALA A 212 -2.03 15.92 11.49
N THR A 213 -3.05 15.14 11.84
CA THR A 213 -3.18 13.75 11.41
C THR A 213 -4.36 13.56 10.46
N ALA A 214 -4.13 12.94 9.29
CA ALA A 214 -5.22 12.64 8.36
C ALA A 214 -6.19 11.59 8.94
N ILE A 215 -5.69 10.45 9.43
CA ILE A 215 -6.52 9.41 10.06
C ILE A 215 -5.95 9.05 11.43
N GLU A 216 -6.72 9.31 12.49
CA GLU A 216 -6.40 8.95 13.87
C GLU A 216 -7.32 7.82 14.35
N LEU A 217 -6.72 6.68 14.69
CA LEU A 217 -7.38 5.49 15.17
C LEU A 217 -6.93 5.23 16.60
N THR A 218 -7.87 5.24 17.56
CA THR A 218 -7.54 5.03 18.98
C THR A 218 -8.43 3.96 19.60
N ALA A 219 -7.82 2.92 20.17
CA ALA A 219 -8.49 1.92 20.99
C ALA A 219 -7.92 1.94 22.40
N GLY A 220 -8.79 2.05 23.41
CA GLY A 220 -8.44 1.97 24.83
C GLY A 220 -9.21 0.88 25.57
N GLY A 221 -8.71 0.46 26.73
CA GLY A 221 -9.44 -0.43 27.64
C GLY A 221 -9.72 -1.81 27.01
N SER A 222 -10.99 -2.19 26.90
CA SER A 222 -11.41 -3.42 26.23
C SER A 222 -11.83 -3.22 24.77
N ALA A 223 -11.53 -2.07 24.15
CA ALA A 223 -11.90 -1.83 22.76
C ALA A 223 -11.10 -2.70 21.78
N SER A 224 -11.66 -3.03 20.63
CA SER A 224 -10.87 -3.47 19.47
C SER A 224 -10.94 -2.41 18.38
N ILE A 225 -9.94 -2.36 17.50
CA ILE A 225 -10.02 -1.53 16.30
C ILE A 225 -9.63 -2.35 15.08
N ALA A 226 -10.49 -2.34 14.07
CA ALA A 226 -10.24 -2.95 12.78
C ALA A 226 -10.30 -1.85 11.71
N SER A 227 -9.28 -1.71 10.88
CA SER A 227 -9.30 -0.67 9.85
C SER A 227 -8.70 -1.18 8.55
N ALA A 228 -9.34 -0.81 7.46
CA ALA A 228 -8.93 -1.11 6.09
C ALA A 228 -8.81 0.22 5.34
N ILE A 229 -7.59 0.60 4.97
CA ILE A 229 -7.31 1.84 4.25
C ILE A 229 -6.66 1.45 2.94
N ASP A 230 -7.30 1.73 1.81
CA ASP A 230 -6.74 1.44 0.50
C ASP A 230 -7.06 2.51 -0.53
N ASN A 231 -6.26 2.51 -1.59
CA ASN A 231 -6.34 3.38 -2.74
C ASN A 231 -6.52 4.86 -2.37
N SER A 232 -5.95 5.30 -1.24
CA SER A 232 -6.10 6.66 -0.71
C SER A 232 -4.79 7.46 -0.75
N ARG A 233 -4.89 8.75 -1.10
CA ARG A 233 -3.77 9.68 -1.31
C ARG A 233 -3.60 10.57 -0.09
N PHE A 234 -2.37 10.72 0.37
CA PHE A 234 -1.99 11.62 1.46
C PHE A 234 -0.88 12.55 0.98
N ASP A 235 -1.17 13.85 0.94
CA ASP A 235 -0.24 14.85 0.44
C ASP A 235 -0.17 16.07 1.36
N THR A 236 1.04 16.48 1.72
CA THR A 236 1.30 17.68 2.53
C THR A 236 0.60 17.59 3.90
N CYS A 237 0.58 16.41 4.50
CA CYS A 237 0.06 16.20 5.86
C CYS A 237 1.19 16.23 6.89
N ALA A 238 0.93 16.59 8.15
CA ALA A 238 1.97 16.41 9.17
C ALA A 238 2.20 14.93 9.50
N SER A 239 1.12 14.17 9.68
CA SER A 239 1.11 12.71 9.75
C SER A 239 -0.06 12.17 8.93
N ALA A 240 0.11 11.04 8.24
CA ALA A 240 -1.01 10.47 7.47
C ALA A 240 -1.89 9.57 8.33
N ILE A 241 -1.35 8.48 8.87
CA ILE A 241 -2.12 7.50 9.65
C ILE A 241 -1.44 7.28 11.00
N VAL A 242 -2.18 7.52 12.07
CA VAL A 242 -1.74 7.21 13.44
C VAL A 242 -2.73 6.23 14.05
N SER A 243 -2.26 5.04 14.40
CA SER A 243 -3.03 4.03 15.11
C SER A 243 -2.42 3.78 16.48
N SER A 244 -3.15 4.13 17.54
CA SER A 244 -2.76 3.88 18.92
C SER A 244 -3.70 2.86 19.54
N VAL A 245 -3.19 1.66 19.79
CA VAL A 245 -3.93 0.57 20.41
C VAL A 245 -3.37 0.38 21.81
N ASN A 246 -4.16 0.76 22.82
CA ASN A 246 -3.92 0.47 24.23
C ASN A 246 -5.06 -0.38 24.78
N SER A 247 -5.25 -1.56 24.20
CA SER A 247 -6.43 -2.38 24.44
C SER A 247 -6.13 -3.84 24.75
N THR A 248 -7.02 -4.47 25.52
CA THR A 248 -6.98 -5.88 25.87
C THR A 248 -7.67 -6.79 24.86
N ASN A 249 -7.97 -6.30 23.66
CA ASN A 249 -8.67 -7.02 22.59
C ASN A 249 -7.90 -6.95 21.27
N ARG A 250 -8.26 -7.83 20.32
CA ARG A 250 -7.67 -7.93 18.98
C ARG A 250 -7.72 -6.59 18.25
N SER A 251 -6.65 -6.19 17.56
CA SER A 251 -6.70 -5.09 16.58
C SER A 251 -6.17 -5.52 15.22
N LEU A 252 -6.68 -4.88 14.17
CA LEU A 252 -6.26 -5.06 12.79
C LEU A 252 -6.10 -3.68 12.14
N LEU A 253 -4.90 -3.37 11.66
CA LEU A 253 -4.65 -2.24 10.77
C LEU A 253 -4.18 -2.80 9.42
N ALA A 254 -5.02 -2.73 8.41
CA ALA A 254 -4.69 -3.13 7.04
C ALA A 254 -4.62 -1.88 6.15
N ILE A 255 -3.43 -1.60 5.63
CA ILE A 255 -3.17 -0.53 4.69
C ILE A 255 -2.78 -1.20 3.37
N GLY A 256 -3.70 -1.16 2.41
CA GLY A 256 -3.50 -1.58 1.04
C GLY A 256 -2.75 -0.52 0.23
N PRO A 257 -2.81 -0.58 -1.11
CA PRO A 257 -2.10 0.37 -1.97
C PRO A 257 -2.48 1.82 -1.67
N CYS A 258 -1.56 2.60 -1.09
CA CYS A 258 -1.76 4.02 -0.78
C CYS A 258 -0.57 4.85 -1.27
N ALA A 259 -0.75 6.17 -1.37
CA ALA A 259 0.30 7.09 -1.78
C ALA A 259 0.53 8.16 -0.71
N PHE A 260 1.77 8.31 -0.24
CA PHE A 260 2.17 9.23 0.82
C PHE A 260 3.25 10.18 0.35
N ARG A 261 2.99 11.49 0.44
CA ARG A 261 3.87 12.53 -0.14
C ARG A 261 3.93 13.76 0.73
N HIS A 262 5.11 14.38 0.75
CA HIS A 262 5.36 15.63 1.47
C HIS A 262 4.86 15.57 2.93
N ILE A 263 4.97 14.39 3.55
CA ILE A 263 4.54 14.21 4.93
C ILE A 263 5.64 14.78 5.82
N SER A 264 5.33 15.77 6.67
CA SER A 264 6.37 16.45 7.45
C SER A 264 6.83 15.65 8.68
N GLY A 265 6.11 14.58 9.05
CA GLY A 265 6.39 13.70 10.18
C GLY A 265 6.50 12.24 9.75
N THR A 266 5.68 11.36 10.34
CA THR A 266 5.62 9.95 10.00
C THR A 266 4.40 9.67 9.14
N ALA A 267 4.54 8.99 8.02
CA ALA A 267 3.40 8.63 7.19
C ALA A 267 2.50 7.62 7.90
N ILE A 268 3.02 6.47 8.32
CA ILE A 268 2.28 5.47 9.09
C ILE A 268 2.95 5.27 10.44
N ALA A 269 2.25 5.62 11.52
CA ALA A 269 2.68 5.34 12.90
C ALA A 269 1.69 4.39 13.56
N ALA A 270 2.14 3.18 13.88
CA ALA A 270 1.38 2.22 14.66
C ALA A 270 2.03 2.06 16.04
N LEU A 271 1.32 2.49 17.07
CA LEU A 271 1.69 2.33 18.46
C LEU A 271 0.83 1.22 19.08
N VAL A 272 1.47 0.13 19.50
CA VAL A 272 0.82 -0.96 20.23
C VAL A 272 1.32 -0.95 21.67
N ALA A 273 0.41 -0.67 22.59
CA ALA A 273 0.61 -0.71 24.03
C ALA A 273 -0.45 -1.61 24.68
N GLY A 274 -0.15 -2.17 25.85
CA GLY A 274 -1.14 -2.95 26.60
C GLY A 274 -0.51 -3.88 27.63
N THR A 275 -1.34 -4.51 28.46
CA THR A 275 -0.91 -5.38 29.57
C THR A 275 -1.41 -6.83 29.47
N VAL A 276 -2.19 -7.21 28.46
CA VAL A 276 -2.80 -8.55 28.35
C VAL A 276 -2.13 -9.42 27.28
N VAL A 277 -1.77 -10.65 27.67
CA VAL A 277 -0.85 -11.55 26.93
C VAL A 277 -1.52 -12.38 25.82
N THR A 278 -2.86 -12.46 25.78
CA THR A 278 -3.55 -13.47 24.94
C THR A 278 -4.05 -12.96 23.59
N GLN A 279 -3.95 -11.66 23.31
CA GLN A 279 -4.55 -11.09 22.10
C GLN A 279 -3.57 -10.94 20.95
N LYS A 280 -4.12 -10.99 19.72
CA LYS A 280 -3.39 -10.78 18.47
C LYS A 280 -3.59 -9.34 17.98
N HIS A 281 -2.50 -8.61 17.78
CA HIS A 281 -2.50 -7.36 17.04
C HIS A 281 -1.91 -7.62 15.66
N GLU A 282 -2.60 -7.20 14.61
CA GLU A 282 -2.22 -7.47 13.24
C GLU A 282 -2.08 -6.17 12.45
N ILE A 283 -0.91 -5.96 11.85
CA ILE A 283 -0.59 -4.78 11.06
C ILE A 283 -0.15 -5.25 9.68
N ARG A 284 -0.77 -4.73 8.63
CA ARG A 284 -0.43 -5.03 7.24
C ARG A 284 -0.25 -3.71 6.50
N VAL A 285 0.91 -3.50 5.89
CA VAL A 285 1.18 -2.37 5.00
C VAL A 285 1.72 -2.91 3.70
N THR A 286 0.90 -2.87 2.65
CA THR A 286 1.22 -3.54 1.39
C THR A 286 1.11 -2.63 0.19
N SER A 287 2.05 -2.75 -0.74
CA SER A 287 1.97 -2.13 -2.07
C SER A 287 1.75 -0.62 -2.06
N SER A 288 2.29 0.09 -1.05
CA SER A 288 2.18 1.54 -0.92
C SER A 288 3.43 2.27 -1.41
N THR A 289 3.25 3.52 -1.83
CA THR A 289 4.34 4.41 -2.27
C THR A 289 4.55 5.55 -1.27
N PHE A 290 5.80 5.84 -0.94
CA PHE A 290 6.21 6.83 0.04
C PHE A 290 7.30 7.71 -0.56
N MET A 291 7.10 9.03 -0.58
CA MET A 291 8.05 9.96 -1.18
C MET A 291 8.30 11.20 -0.35
N GLY A 292 9.58 11.54 -0.20
CA GLY A 292 10.02 12.84 0.30
C GLY A 292 9.49 13.15 1.69
N LEU A 293 9.68 12.24 2.63
CA LEU A 293 9.14 12.30 3.99
C LEU A 293 10.19 11.88 5.02
N PRO A 294 10.10 12.27 6.31
CA PRO A 294 11.07 11.82 7.30
C PRO A 294 11.06 10.32 7.57
N THR A 295 9.88 9.76 7.90
CA THR A 295 9.74 8.34 8.23
C THR A 295 8.51 7.73 7.57
N ALA A 296 8.69 6.67 6.78
CA ALA A 296 7.59 6.08 6.01
C ALA A 296 6.69 5.23 6.91
N ILE A 297 7.27 4.24 7.57
CA ILE A 297 6.56 3.31 8.44
C ILE A 297 7.28 3.23 9.78
N ALA A 298 6.58 3.55 10.86
CA ALA A 298 7.04 3.37 12.23
C ALA A 298 6.11 2.42 12.97
N LEU A 299 6.65 1.31 13.47
CA LEU A 299 5.97 0.41 14.39
C LEU A 299 6.63 0.52 15.75
N ASP A 300 5.95 1.14 16.71
CA ASP A 300 6.38 1.18 18.09
C ASP A 300 5.55 0.20 18.92
N CYS A 301 6.27 -0.78 19.45
CA CYS A 301 5.75 -1.89 20.20
C CYS A 301 6.49 -2.05 21.53
N THR A 302 7.24 -1.03 21.96
CA THR A 302 8.06 -1.07 23.17
C THR A 302 7.27 -1.33 24.45
N ARG A 303 5.95 -1.12 24.42
CA ARG A 303 5.03 -1.35 25.55
C ARG A 303 3.95 -2.39 25.26
N ALA A 304 4.12 -3.18 24.21
CA ALA A 304 3.13 -4.18 23.85
C ALA A 304 3.17 -5.39 24.81
N SER A 305 2.01 -5.99 24.99
CA SER A 305 1.81 -7.30 25.60
C SER A 305 1.08 -8.19 24.59
N GLY A 306 1.42 -9.48 24.54
CA GLY A 306 0.70 -10.46 23.72
C GLY A 306 1.35 -10.75 22.37
N ILE A 307 0.53 -11.10 21.37
CA ILE A 307 1.00 -11.55 20.06
C ILE A 307 0.87 -10.39 19.08
N VAL A 308 1.97 -10.00 18.44
CA VAL A 308 1.92 -9.00 17.36
C VAL A 308 2.45 -9.63 16.08
N THR A 309 1.63 -9.51 15.04
CA THR A 309 1.98 -9.91 13.68
C THR A 309 2.02 -8.67 12.82
N ALA A 310 3.14 -8.41 12.15
CA ALA A 310 3.27 -7.33 11.18
C ALA A 310 3.74 -7.88 9.83
N LEU A 311 3.09 -7.47 8.75
CA LEU A 311 3.48 -7.75 7.37
C LEU A 311 3.65 -6.42 6.63
N ILE A 312 4.86 -6.11 6.21
CA ILE A 312 5.19 -4.91 5.45
C ILE A 312 5.76 -5.36 4.11
N SER A 313 4.99 -5.30 3.02
CA SER A 313 5.38 -5.98 1.78
C SER A 313 5.12 -5.17 0.52
N GLY A 314 6.03 -5.24 -0.44
CA GLY A 314 5.88 -4.63 -1.77
C GLY A 314 5.82 -3.11 -1.76
N ASN A 315 6.32 -2.45 -0.71
CA ASN A 315 6.28 -0.99 -0.61
C ASN A 315 7.46 -0.36 -1.36
N VAL A 316 7.26 0.84 -1.90
CA VAL A 316 8.31 1.65 -2.52
C VAL A 316 8.49 2.92 -1.69
N ILE A 317 9.66 3.08 -1.09
CA ILE A 317 10.00 4.21 -0.22
C ILE A 317 11.18 4.95 -0.83
N VAL A 318 10.99 6.20 -1.21
CA VAL A 318 12.01 7.02 -1.88
C VAL A 318 12.25 8.31 -1.12
N GLY A 319 13.50 8.59 -0.80
CA GLY A 319 13.91 9.88 -0.22
C GLY A 319 13.46 10.06 1.22
N ALA A 320 13.47 8.99 2.03
CA ALA A 320 13.13 9.12 3.45
C ALA A 320 14.25 9.87 4.21
N SER A 321 14.00 11.08 4.70
CA SER A 321 15.05 11.93 5.28
C SER A 321 15.52 11.50 6.67
N LYS A 322 14.86 10.52 7.30
CA LYS A 322 15.33 9.85 8.53
C LYS A 322 15.43 8.34 8.33
N VAL A 323 14.29 7.65 8.24
CA VAL A 323 14.25 6.18 8.19
C VAL A 323 13.15 5.74 7.24
N GLY A 324 13.42 4.77 6.35
CA GLY A 324 12.37 4.18 5.54
C GLY A 324 11.36 3.41 6.40
N ILE A 325 11.82 2.32 7.03
CA ILE A 325 11.02 1.48 7.93
C ILE A 325 11.71 1.42 9.29
N ASP A 326 11.04 1.89 10.35
CA ASP A 326 11.51 1.82 11.75
C ASP A 326 10.63 0.87 12.56
N LEU A 327 11.22 -0.22 13.05
CA LEU A 327 10.56 -1.23 13.86
C LEU A 327 11.18 -1.25 15.26
N GLN A 328 10.45 -0.73 16.24
CA GLN A 328 10.83 -0.75 17.65
C GLN A 328 10.02 -1.81 18.38
N LEU A 329 10.54 -3.03 18.38
CA LEU A 329 9.93 -4.21 18.98
C LEU A 329 10.40 -4.33 20.42
N GLY A 330 9.49 -4.45 21.38
CA GLY A 330 9.84 -4.60 22.78
C GLY A 330 8.74 -5.26 23.55
N GLY A 331 8.92 -5.38 24.87
CA GLY A 331 7.90 -5.88 25.77
C GLY A 331 7.99 -5.19 27.10
N GLN A 332 6.87 -5.19 27.83
CA GLN A 332 6.93 -4.89 29.26
C GLN A 332 7.78 -5.96 29.97
N PRO A 333 8.65 -5.61 30.93
CA PRO A 333 9.51 -6.58 31.61
C PRO A 333 8.78 -7.76 32.27
N SER A 334 7.49 -7.59 32.58
CA SER A 334 6.64 -8.60 33.22
C SER A 334 5.95 -9.57 32.27
N VAL A 335 6.03 -9.35 30.95
CA VAL A 335 5.34 -10.16 29.94
C VAL A 335 6.30 -10.42 28.78
N THR A 336 6.40 -11.68 28.34
CA THR A 336 7.14 -12.03 27.12
C THR A 336 6.18 -12.00 25.93
N PRO A 337 6.06 -10.89 25.18
CA PRO A 337 5.29 -10.88 23.94
C PRO A 337 5.90 -11.82 22.91
N SER A 338 5.05 -12.37 22.03
CA SER A 338 5.44 -13.20 20.90
C SER A 338 5.31 -12.38 19.62
N TRP A 339 6.42 -12.22 18.91
CA TRP A 339 6.51 -11.39 17.70
C TRP A 339 6.64 -12.25 16.45
N SER A 340 5.89 -11.88 15.41
CA SER A 340 6.10 -12.36 14.05
C SER A 340 6.04 -11.17 13.10
N VAL A 341 7.20 -10.61 12.78
CA VAL A 341 7.32 -9.45 11.89
C VAL A 341 7.98 -9.88 10.60
N SER A 342 7.31 -9.61 9.48
CA SER A 342 7.80 -9.91 8.15
C SER A 342 7.88 -8.65 7.30
N THR A 343 9.03 -8.42 6.69
CA THR A 343 9.17 -7.48 5.56
C THR A 343 9.41 -8.30 4.29
N ASP A 344 8.74 -7.99 3.18
CA ASP A 344 8.87 -8.78 1.95
C ASP A 344 8.79 -7.94 0.67
N GLY A 345 9.85 -7.92 -0.13
CA GLY A 345 9.87 -7.28 -1.45
C GLY A 345 9.74 -5.75 -1.41
N ASN A 346 10.17 -5.09 -0.33
CA ASN A 346 10.16 -3.63 -0.26
C ASN A 346 11.36 -3.04 -1.01
N THR A 347 11.17 -1.91 -1.68
CA THR A 347 12.24 -1.11 -2.28
C THR A 347 12.42 0.19 -1.51
N LEU A 348 13.58 0.37 -0.89
CA LEU A 348 13.93 1.55 -0.11
C LEU A 348 15.10 2.25 -0.81
N GLU A 349 14.92 3.50 -1.21
CA GLU A 349 15.89 4.21 -2.04
C GLU A 349 16.15 5.63 -1.56
N ASN A 350 17.42 6.04 -1.54
CA ASN A 350 17.84 7.40 -1.15
C ASN A 350 17.34 7.77 0.26
N CYS A 351 17.22 6.79 1.15
CA CYS A 351 16.85 7.03 2.54
C CYS A 351 18.08 7.46 3.35
N THR A 352 17.89 8.13 4.48
CA THR A 352 18.99 8.31 5.41
C THR A 352 19.38 6.98 6.05
N GLU A 353 18.40 6.27 6.62
CA GLU A 353 18.48 4.86 6.97
C GLU A 353 17.39 4.09 6.22
N GLY A 354 17.69 2.90 5.71
CA GLY A 354 16.69 2.08 5.00
C GLY A 354 15.72 1.42 5.97
N LEU A 355 16.10 0.24 6.46
CA LEU A 355 15.34 -0.56 7.41
C LEU A 355 16.07 -0.62 8.76
N VAL A 356 15.39 -0.20 9.83
CA VAL A 356 15.93 -0.25 11.19
C VAL A 356 15.02 -1.12 12.06
N VAL A 357 15.62 -2.10 12.71
CA VAL A 357 14.95 -3.01 13.64
C VAL A 357 15.64 -2.94 14.99
N ARG A 358 14.92 -2.51 16.01
CA ARG A 358 15.38 -2.43 17.40
C ARG A 358 14.54 -3.36 18.26
N ILE A 359 15.19 -4.28 18.96
CA ILE A 359 14.56 -5.30 19.79
C ILE A 359 14.98 -5.06 21.26
N GLY A 360 14.01 -4.65 22.07
CA GLY A 360 14.15 -4.45 23.51
C GLY A 360 14.31 -5.76 24.29
N GLN A 361 14.52 -5.65 25.60
CA GLN A 361 14.65 -6.81 26.48
C GLN A 361 13.33 -7.61 26.60
N THR A 362 13.41 -8.85 27.09
CA THR A 362 12.27 -9.73 27.41
C THR A 362 11.32 -10.11 26.27
N THR A 363 11.77 -10.10 25.01
CA THR A 363 10.95 -10.55 23.88
C THR A 363 11.37 -11.93 23.36
N SER A 364 10.40 -12.77 22.99
CA SER A 364 10.62 -13.90 22.09
C SER A 364 9.92 -13.64 20.76
N GLY A 365 10.49 -14.12 19.67
CA GLY A 365 9.85 -13.93 18.38
C GLY A 365 10.78 -14.10 17.21
N ARG A 366 10.25 -13.74 16.05
CA ARG A 366 10.91 -13.87 14.77
C ARG A 366 10.72 -12.58 13.96
N PHE A 367 11.83 -12.07 13.45
CA PHE A 367 11.85 -11.14 12.32
C PHE A 367 12.25 -11.91 11.06
N THR A 368 11.60 -11.66 9.94
CA THR A 368 11.98 -12.19 8.64
C THR A 368 11.88 -11.10 7.58
N SER A 369 12.99 -10.81 6.92
CA SER A 369 13.02 -9.98 5.71
C SER A 369 13.30 -10.89 4.52
N SER A 370 12.56 -10.71 3.43
CA SER A 370 12.72 -11.46 2.18
C SER A 370 12.64 -10.50 0.99
N GLY A 371 13.54 -10.60 0.02
CA GLY A 371 13.40 -9.83 -1.23
C GLY A 371 13.55 -8.30 -1.10
N ASP A 372 13.84 -7.79 0.10
CA ASP A 372 13.96 -6.35 0.34
C ASP A 372 15.21 -5.80 -0.35
N THR A 373 15.03 -4.69 -1.04
CA THR A 373 16.08 -3.95 -1.75
C THR A 373 16.28 -2.61 -1.08
N VAL A 374 17.51 -2.34 -0.60
CA VAL A 374 17.88 -1.03 -0.05
C VAL A 374 19.03 -0.44 -0.84
N ARG A 375 18.81 0.76 -1.39
CA ARG A 375 19.72 1.41 -2.32
C ARG A 375 20.03 2.84 -1.91
N ARG A 376 21.29 3.25 -2.10
CA ARG A 376 21.71 4.66 -1.98
C ARG A 376 21.39 5.31 -0.63
N SER A 377 21.31 4.54 0.44
CA SER A 377 21.13 5.09 1.78
C SER A 377 22.36 5.86 2.23
N THR A 378 22.17 6.99 2.92
CA THR A 378 23.32 7.84 3.31
C THR A 378 24.03 7.36 4.59
N MET A 379 23.32 6.67 5.48
CA MET A 379 23.87 5.98 6.65
C MET A 379 23.72 4.47 6.47
N ASP A 380 22.91 3.79 7.29
CA ASP A 380 22.79 2.33 7.23
C ASP A 380 21.66 1.91 6.27
N ALA A 381 21.96 0.97 5.38
CA ALA A 381 20.93 0.39 4.52
C ALA A 381 19.98 -0.49 5.37
N MET A 382 20.55 -1.41 6.16
CA MET A 382 19.82 -2.17 7.17
C MET A 382 20.56 -2.17 8.50
N ARG A 383 19.83 -1.97 9.60
CA ARG A 383 20.35 -1.99 10.97
C ARG A 383 19.50 -2.87 11.87
N PHE A 384 20.14 -3.83 12.52
CA PHE A 384 19.54 -4.73 13.49
C PHE A 384 20.20 -4.57 14.84
N GLU A 385 19.44 -4.08 15.83
CA GLU A 385 19.87 -3.90 17.20
C GLU A 385 18.99 -4.77 18.10
N SER A 386 19.59 -5.62 18.93
CA SER A 386 18.83 -6.43 19.88
C SER A 386 19.55 -6.53 21.21
N SER A 387 18.78 -6.33 22.27
CA SER A 387 19.19 -6.64 23.65
C SER A 387 18.58 -7.94 24.17
N ALA A 388 17.70 -8.60 23.40
CA ALA A 388 17.08 -9.88 23.74
C ALA A 388 17.87 -11.05 23.12
N ALA A 389 18.14 -12.09 23.91
CA ALA A 389 18.82 -13.30 23.44
C ALA A 389 17.89 -14.26 22.66
N ALA A 390 16.58 -14.23 22.94
CA ALA A 390 15.60 -15.21 22.46
C ALA A 390 14.84 -14.80 21.18
N PHE A 391 15.42 -13.92 20.35
CA PHE A 391 14.75 -13.39 19.17
C PHE A 391 15.50 -13.75 17.88
N THR A 392 14.89 -14.49 16.96
CA THR A 392 15.58 -14.89 15.72
C THR A 392 15.36 -13.86 14.61
N THR A 393 16.45 -13.38 14.01
CA THR A 393 16.40 -12.48 12.85
C THR A 393 16.82 -13.25 11.60
N ASN A 394 15.96 -13.30 10.58
CA ASN A 394 16.28 -13.91 9.30
C ASN A 394 16.22 -12.85 8.19
N LEU A 395 17.23 -12.79 7.34
CA LEU A 395 17.31 -11.94 6.16
C LEU A 395 17.55 -12.84 4.94
N HIS A 396 16.67 -12.78 3.95
CA HIS A 396 16.70 -13.63 2.78
C HIS A 396 16.59 -12.80 1.49
N ASN A 397 17.29 -13.22 0.43
CA ASN A 397 17.12 -12.64 -0.92
C ASN A 397 17.24 -11.11 -0.96
N ALA A 398 18.07 -10.51 -0.10
CA ALA A 398 18.11 -9.05 0.04
C ALA A 398 19.25 -8.44 -0.77
N MET A 399 19.00 -7.24 -1.30
CA MET A 399 19.98 -6.49 -2.09
C MET A 399 20.29 -5.15 -1.44
N LEU A 400 21.54 -4.97 -1.02
CA LEU A 400 22.03 -3.77 -0.32
C LEU A 400 23.11 -3.09 -1.16
N THR A 401 22.73 -2.11 -1.96
CA THR A 401 23.60 -1.62 -3.04
C THR A 401 23.74 -0.11 -3.14
N GLY A 402 24.92 0.37 -3.51
CA GLY A 402 25.16 1.80 -3.76
C GLY A 402 25.00 2.71 -2.53
N ASN A 403 24.98 2.16 -1.30
CA ASN A 403 24.79 2.94 -0.08
C ASN A 403 26.07 3.70 0.29
N ARG A 404 25.96 4.94 0.77
CA ARG A 404 27.13 5.73 1.18
C ARG A 404 27.68 5.33 2.55
N GLY A 405 26.80 4.92 3.47
CA GLY A 405 27.20 4.39 4.76
C GLY A 405 27.32 2.88 4.75
N ARG A 406 26.91 2.21 5.83
CA ARG A 406 27.06 0.76 5.98
C ARG A 406 25.91 0.05 5.27
N ALA A 407 26.18 -1.06 4.60
CA ALA A 407 25.10 -1.84 4.01
C ALA A 407 24.32 -2.60 5.09
N LEU A 408 24.99 -3.41 5.92
CA LEU A 408 24.34 -4.19 6.97
C LEU A 408 25.04 -4.03 8.32
N THR A 409 24.33 -3.47 9.30
CA THR A 409 24.77 -3.37 10.70
C THR A 409 24.02 -4.38 11.56
N VAL A 410 24.75 -5.26 12.27
CA VAL A 410 24.17 -6.23 13.22
C VAL A 410 24.81 -6.04 14.60
N ARG A 411 24.01 -5.55 15.56
CA ARG A 411 24.36 -5.31 16.98
C ARG A 411 23.35 -6.01 17.89
N SER A 412 23.38 -7.33 17.86
CA SER A 412 22.33 -8.18 18.45
C SER A 412 22.85 -9.05 19.60
N ALA A 413 22.07 -9.24 20.66
CA ALA A 413 22.32 -10.33 21.62
C ALA A 413 21.84 -11.69 21.08
N SER A 414 21.02 -11.71 20.02
CA SER A 414 20.42 -12.91 19.46
C SER A 414 21.02 -13.34 18.11
N PRO A 415 20.81 -14.61 17.71
CA PRO A 415 21.25 -15.13 16.42
C PRO A 415 20.66 -14.35 15.23
N PHE A 416 21.54 -13.99 14.30
CA PHE A 416 21.19 -13.43 13.00
C PHE A 416 21.54 -14.44 11.90
N PHE A 417 20.58 -14.69 11.01
CA PHE A 417 20.75 -15.58 9.86
C PHE A 417 20.51 -14.79 8.57
N GLY A 418 21.55 -14.60 7.77
CA GLY A 418 21.46 -14.02 6.43
C GLY A 418 21.62 -15.11 5.38
N ARG A 419 20.76 -15.16 4.36
CA ARG A 419 20.87 -16.09 3.24
C ARG A 419 20.61 -15.41 1.90
N PHE A 420 21.41 -15.69 0.87
CA PHE A 420 21.20 -15.15 -0.47
C PHE A 420 21.21 -13.62 -0.49
N LEU A 421 22.34 -13.02 -0.12
CA LEU A 421 22.46 -11.57 0.01
C LEU A 421 23.39 -11.04 -1.08
N THR A 422 23.00 -9.95 -1.75
CA THR A 422 23.89 -9.19 -2.64
C THR A 422 24.22 -7.86 -1.99
N ILE A 423 25.48 -7.66 -1.61
CA ILE A 423 25.99 -6.41 -1.04
C ILE A 423 27.08 -5.86 -1.95
N ALA A 424 26.78 -4.79 -2.69
CA ALA A 424 27.68 -4.31 -3.75
C ALA A 424 27.70 -2.77 -3.86
N ASP A 425 28.83 -2.24 -4.31
CA ASP A 425 29.04 -0.81 -4.60
C ASP A 425 28.68 0.15 -3.45
N ASN A 426 28.75 -0.30 -2.19
CA ASN A 426 28.59 0.61 -1.06
C ASN A 426 29.91 1.34 -0.78
N GLU A 427 29.83 2.63 -0.47
CA GLU A 427 31.01 3.46 -0.15
C GLU A 427 31.52 3.18 1.27
N GLY A 428 30.64 2.79 2.20
CA GLY A 428 30.98 2.35 3.55
C GLY A 428 31.04 0.82 3.68
N THR A 429 31.18 0.35 4.92
CA THR A 429 31.35 -1.08 5.26
C THR A 429 30.21 -1.95 4.72
N ALA A 430 30.53 -3.08 4.10
CA ALA A 430 29.51 -4.02 3.61
C ALA A 430 28.75 -4.66 4.78
N LEU A 431 29.50 -5.17 5.76
CA LEU A 431 28.98 -5.84 6.94
C LEU A 431 29.68 -5.35 8.21
N ASP A 432 28.90 -4.82 9.15
CA ASP A 432 29.38 -4.37 10.46
C ASP A 432 28.74 -5.22 11.58
N VAL A 433 29.51 -6.16 12.13
CA VAL A 433 29.04 -7.18 13.09
C VAL A 433 29.57 -6.92 14.49
N GLY A 434 28.67 -6.90 15.47
CA GLY A 434 29.01 -6.81 16.88
C GLY A 434 29.52 -8.14 17.45
N SER A 435 29.24 -8.41 18.73
CA SER A 435 29.57 -9.67 19.41
C SER A 435 28.56 -10.81 19.16
N SER A 436 27.57 -10.57 18.29
CA SER A 436 26.44 -11.45 18.02
C SER A 436 26.85 -12.68 17.21
N PRO A 437 26.30 -13.89 17.48
CA PRO A 437 26.37 -14.99 16.54
C PRO A 437 25.68 -14.59 15.23
N VAL A 438 26.46 -14.45 14.16
CA VAL A 438 25.98 -14.11 12.82
C VAL A 438 26.34 -15.25 11.90
N THR A 439 25.34 -15.84 11.25
CA THR A 439 25.54 -16.85 10.20
C THR A 439 25.08 -16.27 8.88
N LEU A 440 25.99 -16.23 7.92
CA LEU A 440 25.72 -15.82 6.55
C LEU A 440 25.95 -16.99 5.61
N ASP A 441 25.02 -17.18 4.68
CA ASP A 441 25.05 -18.30 3.74
C ASP A 441 24.67 -17.80 2.33
N HIS A 442 25.40 -18.19 1.28
CA HIS A 442 25.13 -17.72 -0.09
C HIS A 442 25.22 -16.19 -0.23
N VAL A 443 26.32 -15.57 0.21
CA VAL A 443 26.48 -14.11 0.22
C VAL A 443 27.48 -13.62 -0.82
N LEU A 444 27.07 -12.64 -1.62
CA LEU A 444 27.89 -11.94 -2.60
C LEU A 444 28.33 -10.58 -2.04
N LEU A 445 29.64 -10.34 -2.02
CA LEU A 445 30.27 -9.10 -1.57
C LEU A 445 31.09 -8.48 -2.72
N ASP A 446 30.71 -7.28 -3.18
CA ASP A 446 31.44 -6.52 -4.20
C ASP A 446 31.56 -5.03 -3.79
N ASN A 447 32.11 -4.79 -2.59
CA ASN A 447 32.37 -3.44 -2.09
C ASN A 447 33.84 -3.06 -2.35
N ALA A 448 34.08 -2.34 -3.45
CA ALA A 448 35.44 -2.07 -3.92
C ALA A 448 36.28 -1.09 -3.06
N ARG A 449 35.71 -0.42 -2.04
CA ARG A 449 36.33 0.78 -1.42
C ARG A 449 36.46 0.77 0.12
N SER A 450 35.97 -0.24 0.82
CA SER A 450 35.97 -0.30 2.29
C SER A 450 36.39 -1.70 2.77
N PRO A 451 36.71 -1.91 4.07
CA PRO A 451 36.63 -3.26 4.60
C PRO A 451 35.24 -3.82 4.29
N GLU A 452 35.19 -5.02 3.72
CA GLU A 452 33.92 -5.70 3.47
C GLU A 452 33.28 -6.11 4.79
N ILE A 453 34.09 -6.48 5.79
CA ILE A 453 33.64 -6.95 7.10
C ILE A 453 34.40 -6.19 8.21
N VAL A 454 33.67 -5.69 9.20
CA VAL A 454 34.22 -5.11 10.43
C VAL A 454 33.61 -5.82 11.65
N GLY A 455 34.45 -6.23 12.60
CA GLY A 455 34.04 -6.94 13.83
C GLY A 455 33.86 -8.45 13.65
N GLY A 456 33.01 -9.08 14.48
CA GLY A 456 32.51 -10.44 14.24
C GLY A 456 33.37 -11.62 14.73
N SER A 457 33.78 -11.65 16.00
CA SER A 457 34.44 -12.85 16.57
C SER A 457 33.58 -14.14 16.51
N SER A 458 32.30 -14.01 16.20
CA SER A 458 31.30 -15.07 16.06
C SER A 458 30.58 -15.04 14.70
N LEU A 459 31.21 -14.45 13.67
CA LEU A 459 30.73 -14.49 12.30
C LEU A 459 31.11 -15.83 11.64
N SER A 460 30.11 -16.55 11.13
CA SER A 460 30.26 -17.73 10.28
C SER A 460 29.73 -17.41 8.89
N VAL A 461 30.52 -17.65 7.85
CA VAL A 461 30.11 -17.44 6.46
C VAL A 461 30.35 -18.71 5.66
N THR A 462 29.35 -19.14 4.89
CA THR A 462 29.44 -20.26 3.94
C THR A 462 28.96 -19.86 2.57
N TYR A 463 29.54 -20.46 1.53
CA TYR A 463 29.16 -20.22 0.13
C TYR A 463 29.13 -18.73 -0.23
N SER A 464 30.26 -18.03 -0.07
CA SER A 464 30.38 -16.62 -0.42
C SER A 464 31.27 -16.37 -1.63
N CYS A 465 30.89 -15.33 -2.37
CA CYS A 465 31.59 -14.83 -3.55
C CYS A 465 32.00 -13.39 -3.25
N SER A 466 33.26 -13.20 -2.81
CA SER A 466 33.80 -11.88 -2.47
C SER A 466 34.83 -11.43 -3.51
N ARG A 467 34.88 -10.13 -3.81
CA ARG A 467 35.90 -9.59 -4.71
C ARG A 467 37.27 -9.42 -4.04
N ILE A 468 37.31 -9.10 -2.75
CA ILE A 468 38.54 -8.64 -2.07
C ILE A 468 38.93 -9.57 -0.92
N THR A 469 37.98 -9.94 -0.07
CA THR A 469 38.27 -10.62 1.20
C THR A 469 38.10 -12.12 1.06
N ARG A 470 39.17 -12.88 1.33
CA ARG A 470 39.03 -14.31 1.54
C ARG A 470 38.40 -14.56 2.91
N ILE A 471 37.22 -15.14 2.92
CA ILE A 471 36.51 -15.52 4.14
C ILE A 471 36.70 -17.02 4.35
N GLU A 472 37.14 -17.42 5.55
CA GLU A 472 37.26 -18.85 5.87
C GLU A 472 35.88 -19.51 5.98
N GLY A 473 35.78 -20.75 5.51
CA GLY A 473 34.54 -21.51 5.53
C GLY A 473 34.30 -22.30 4.23
N PRO A 474 33.47 -23.35 4.27
CA PRO A 474 33.08 -24.09 3.08
C PRO A 474 32.47 -23.20 1.98
N GLY A 475 32.86 -23.45 0.73
CA GLY A 475 32.28 -22.79 -0.45
C GLY A 475 32.63 -21.30 -0.62
N ASN A 476 33.47 -20.73 0.25
CA ASN A 476 33.89 -19.33 0.13
C ASN A 476 35.07 -19.20 -0.85
N PHE A 477 34.98 -18.26 -1.79
CA PHE A 477 36.07 -17.96 -2.71
C PHE A 477 36.17 -16.47 -3.06
N VAL A 478 37.33 -16.07 -3.57
CA VAL A 478 37.61 -14.69 -3.98
C VAL A 478 37.63 -14.61 -5.50
N ALA A 479 36.63 -13.93 -6.07
CA ALA A 479 36.52 -13.68 -7.49
C ALA A 479 35.63 -12.47 -7.75
N ASP A 480 35.81 -11.80 -8.90
CA ASP A 480 34.92 -10.73 -9.32
C ASP A 480 33.52 -11.31 -9.62
N PRO A 481 32.46 -10.90 -8.90
CA PRO A 481 31.13 -11.47 -9.11
C PRO A 481 30.49 -11.15 -10.46
N LYS A 482 31.10 -10.28 -11.28
CA LYS A 482 30.61 -9.89 -12.62
C LYS A 482 29.14 -9.46 -12.62
N LEU A 483 28.83 -8.47 -11.79
CA LEU A 483 27.50 -7.86 -11.69
C LEU A 483 27.20 -6.93 -12.87
N SER A 484 26.04 -7.14 -13.51
CA SER A 484 25.42 -6.21 -14.46
C SER A 484 24.82 -5.04 -13.69
N ARG A 485 25.47 -3.88 -13.76
CA ARG A 485 25.04 -2.64 -13.08
C ARG A 485 24.16 -1.82 -14.01
N PRO A 486 23.14 -1.11 -13.49
CA PRO A 486 22.77 -0.93 -12.08
C PRO A 486 21.75 -1.95 -11.53
N SER A 487 21.43 -3.01 -12.26
CA SER A 487 20.46 -4.04 -11.80
C SER A 487 21.03 -5.02 -10.78
N TYR A 488 22.36 -5.09 -10.66
CA TYR A 488 23.13 -6.01 -9.82
C TYR A 488 22.76 -7.48 -10.02
N LYS A 489 22.46 -7.85 -11.28
CA LYS A 489 22.26 -9.23 -11.71
C LYS A 489 23.59 -9.89 -12.04
N LEU A 490 23.67 -11.21 -11.91
CA LEU A 490 24.83 -11.95 -12.40
C LEU A 490 24.86 -11.91 -13.94
N THR A 491 26.03 -11.68 -14.51
CA THR A 491 26.25 -11.90 -15.96
C THR A 491 26.57 -13.36 -16.22
N SER A 492 26.43 -13.82 -17.47
CA SER A 492 26.70 -15.20 -17.91
C SER A 492 28.12 -15.71 -17.66
N THR A 493 29.05 -14.82 -17.30
CA THR A 493 30.45 -15.13 -17.00
C THR A 493 30.78 -15.06 -15.52
N SER A 494 29.78 -14.87 -14.67
CA SER A 494 29.98 -14.78 -13.23
C SER A 494 30.49 -16.10 -12.65
N PRO A 495 31.54 -16.06 -11.81
CA PRO A 495 31.98 -17.24 -11.07
C PRO A 495 31.04 -17.61 -9.92
N CYS A 496 30.05 -16.76 -9.61
CA CYS A 496 29.09 -17.01 -8.54
C CYS A 496 27.88 -17.85 -9.00
N ILE A 497 27.78 -18.15 -10.30
CA ILE A 497 26.73 -19.01 -10.88
C ILE A 497 26.98 -20.47 -10.52
N ASP A 498 25.94 -21.18 -10.10
CA ASP A 498 25.96 -22.60 -9.70
C ASP A 498 27.04 -22.91 -8.65
N ALA A 499 27.41 -21.91 -7.82
CA ALA A 499 28.53 -21.98 -6.88
C ALA A 499 28.11 -22.12 -5.41
N GLY A 500 26.81 -22.21 -5.14
CA GLY A 500 26.24 -22.40 -3.82
C GLY A 500 26.46 -23.81 -3.26
N ASP A 501 25.68 -24.13 -2.23
CA ASP A 501 25.71 -25.41 -1.55
C ASP A 501 25.11 -26.52 -2.42
N PRO A 502 25.90 -27.51 -2.87
CA PRO A 502 25.37 -28.62 -3.65
C PRO A 502 24.44 -29.53 -2.83
N ALA A 503 24.50 -29.44 -1.49
CA ALA A 503 23.58 -30.12 -0.60
C ALA A 503 22.36 -29.26 -0.22
N ALA A 504 22.25 -28.02 -0.72
CA ALA A 504 21.07 -27.20 -0.49
C ALA A 504 19.84 -27.98 -0.93
N ASN A 505 18.97 -28.29 0.02
CA ASN A 505 17.74 -28.99 -0.29
C ASN A 505 16.93 -28.11 -1.26
N PRO A 506 16.58 -28.62 -2.45
CA PRO A 506 15.84 -27.84 -3.41
C PRO A 506 14.46 -27.42 -2.92
N ASN A 507 13.98 -28.11 -1.89
CA ASN A 507 12.71 -27.84 -1.25
C ASN A 507 12.83 -26.99 0.03
N ALA A 508 14.01 -26.43 0.34
CA ALA A 508 14.19 -25.56 1.51
C ALA A 508 14.03 -24.08 1.11
N PRO A 509 13.21 -23.29 1.85
CA PRO A 509 13.09 -21.86 1.62
C PRO A 509 14.42 -21.09 1.74
N PRO A 510 14.55 -19.95 1.03
CA PRO A 510 13.61 -19.42 0.05
C PRO A 510 13.65 -20.16 -1.30
N TYR A 511 12.47 -20.52 -1.84
CA TYR A 511 12.36 -21.19 -3.14
C TYR A 511 12.62 -20.26 -4.33
N TYR A 512 12.43 -18.96 -4.11
CA TYR A 512 12.49 -17.92 -5.13
C TYR A 512 13.60 -16.91 -4.80
N ASP A 513 14.21 -16.32 -5.81
CA ASP A 513 15.15 -15.20 -5.72
C ASP A 513 14.42 -13.88 -5.40
N PHE A 514 15.14 -12.76 -5.35
CA PHE A 514 14.54 -11.46 -5.03
C PHE A 514 13.55 -10.93 -6.09
N GLU A 515 13.56 -11.49 -7.31
CA GLU A 515 12.63 -11.15 -8.39
C GLU A 515 11.51 -12.20 -8.55
N GLY A 516 11.44 -13.17 -7.65
CA GLY A 516 10.42 -14.23 -7.68
C GLY A 516 10.73 -15.37 -8.64
N LYS A 517 11.99 -15.56 -9.08
CA LYS A 517 12.41 -16.68 -9.93
C LYS A 517 12.82 -17.88 -9.08
N ASN A 518 12.45 -19.10 -9.48
CA ASN A 518 12.91 -20.31 -8.80
C ASN A 518 14.43 -20.36 -8.70
N ARG A 519 14.98 -20.55 -7.50
CA ARG A 519 16.42 -20.68 -7.25
C ARG A 519 17.06 -21.94 -7.82
N MET A 520 16.28 -22.96 -8.16
CA MET A 520 16.82 -24.10 -8.90
C MET A 520 16.02 -24.29 -10.16
N LEU A 521 16.74 -24.23 -11.27
CA LEU A 521 16.25 -24.78 -12.53
C LEU A 521 16.42 -26.29 -12.48
N ALA A 522 15.36 -27.02 -12.77
CA ALA A 522 15.41 -28.48 -12.85
C ALA A 522 16.34 -29.02 -13.97
N THR A 523 17.07 -28.17 -14.70
CA THR A 523 17.57 -28.50 -16.04
C THR A 523 19.08 -28.49 -16.24
N THR A 524 19.92 -27.91 -15.36
CA THR A 524 21.36 -27.75 -15.66
C THR A 524 22.33 -28.00 -14.52
N SER A 525 21.92 -27.79 -13.27
CA SER A 525 22.69 -28.05 -12.05
C SER A 525 21.72 -27.87 -10.88
N ALA A 526 21.73 -28.73 -9.87
CA ALA A 526 20.88 -28.56 -8.68
C ALA A 526 21.49 -27.57 -7.68
N VAL A 527 22.57 -26.87 -8.06
CA VAL A 527 23.27 -25.91 -7.21
C VAL A 527 22.70 -24.52 -7.46
N VAL A 528 22.41 -23.79 -6.39
CA VAL A 528 21.92 -22.42 -6.43
C VAL A 528 23.05 -21.43 -6.70
N ASP A 529 22.72 -20.25 -7.22
CA ASP A 529 23.68 -19.15 -7.32
C ASP A 529 23.99 -18.53 -5.95
N ILE A 530 25.18 -17.95 -5.83
CA ILE A 530 25.55 -17.11 -4.68
C ILE A 530 25.03 -15.69 -4.91
N GLY A 531 24.27 -15.16 -3.96
CA GLY A 531 23.70 -13.82 -3.99
C GLY A 531 22.18 -13.80 -4.01
N ALA A 532 21.61 -12.59 -4.10
CA ALA A 532 20.16 -12.38 -4.07
C ALA A 532 19.46 -12.80 -5.37
N ASP A 533 20.15 -12.74 -6.51
CA ASP A 533 19.63 -13.08 -7.85
C ASP A 533 19.92 -14.54 -8.21
N GLU A 534 19.10 -15.10 -9.10
CA GLU A 534 19.36 -16.37 -9.79
C GLU A 534 19.50 -16.11 -11.30
N PHE A 535 20.65 -16.47 -11.86
CA PHE A 535 20.99 -16.32 -13.25
C PHE A 535 20.15 -17.23 -14.15
N ARG A 536 19.87 -16.75 -15.35
CA ARG A 536 19.06 -17.44 -16.35
C ARG A 536 19.68 -17.30 -17.73
N ALA A 537 20.35 -18.36 -18.19
CA ALA A 537 21.07 -18.35 -19.47
C ALA A 537 20.17 -18.05 -20.70
N ARG A 538 18.91 -18.47 -20.66
CA ARG A 538 17.92 -18.19 -21.73
C ARG A 538 17.31 -16.79 -21.65
N GLY A 539 17.79 -15.96 -20.74
CA GLY A 539 17.13 -14.72 -20.39
C GLY A 539 16.02 -14.95 -19.37
N SER A 540 15.55 -13.87 -18.80
CA SER A 540 14.55 -13.89 -17.74
C SER A 540 13.77 -12.61 -17.69
N PHE A 541 12.68 -12.62 -16.94
CA PHE A 541 11.98 -11.41 -16.57
C PHE A 541 11.51 -11.49 -15.14
N GLY A 542 11.29 -10.32 -14.53
CA GLY A 542 10.82 -10.18 -13.17
C GLY A 542 10.08 -8.86 -13.01
N ASN A 543 8.97 -8.88 -12.26
CA ASN A 543 8.25 -7.65 -11.94
C ASN A 543 9.04 -6.84 -10.91
N PHE A 544 8.98 -5.51 -10.98
CA PHE A 544 9.58 -4.61 -10.00
C PHE A 544 8.76 -3.34 -9.84
N GLY A 545 9.00 -2.62 -8.74
CA GLY A 545 8.20 -1.45 -8.35
C GLY A 545 6.84 -1.82 -7.76
N ALA A 546 6.14 -0.81 -7.24
CA ALA A 546 4.77 -0.95 -6.75
C ALA A 546 3.77 -0.81 -7.89
N ASP A 547 2.61 -1.45 -7.72
CA ASP A 547 1.45 -1.24 -8.57
C ASP A 547 0.98 0.22 -8.48
N ALA A 548 0.40 0.75 -9.55
CA ALA A 548 -0.03 2.14 -9.58
C ALA A 548 -1.24 2.40 -8.68
N PHE A 549 -1.26 3.61 -8.13
CA PHE A 549 -2.28 4.11 -7.24
C PHE A 549 -3.58 4.51 -7.99
N GLY A 550 -4.73 4.37 -7.33
CA GLY A 550 -6.00 5.01 -7.74
C GLY A 550 -6.94 4.20 -8.62
N VAL A 551 -6.72 2.89 -8.80
CA VAL A 551 -7.53 2.05 -9.69
C VAL A 551 -7.98 0.77 -8.97
N VAL A 552 -9.20 0.73 -8.40
CA VAL A 552 -9.78 -0.46 -7.75
C VAL A 552 -9.70 -1.63 -8.72
N SER A 553 -9.11 -2.74 -8.31
CA SER A 553 -9.14 -4.01 -9.04
C SER A 553 -8.57 -4.00 -10.45
N ALA A 554 -7.84 -2.94 -10.85
CA ALA A 554 -6.89 -3.09 -11.95
C ALA A 554 -5.72 -3.91 -11.45
N THR A 555 -5.88 -5.21 -11.56
CA THR A 555 -4.80 -6.20 -11.59
C THR A 555 -3.58 -5.55 -12.23
N ARG A 556 -2.44 -5.70 -11.54
CA ARG A 556 -1.08 -5.52 -12.06
C ARG A 556 -1.06 -5.66 -13.59
N PRO A 557 -0.23 -4.91 -14.34
CA PRO A 557 0.12 -5.37 -15.68
C PRO A 557 0.64 -6.82 -15.57
N VAL A 558 -0.22 -7.82 -15.81
CA VAL A 558 0.21 -9.21 -15.78
C VAL A 558 0.74 -9.51 -17.17
N PHE A 559 2.06 -9.62 -17.25
CA PHE A 559 2.70 -10.21 -18.40
C PHE A 559 2.35 -11.69 -18.46
N VAL A 560 1.54 -12.09 -19.45
CA VAL A 560 1.28 -13.49 -19.80
C VAL A 560 2.16 -13.85 -21.00
N GLN A 561 3.41 -14.22 -20.77
CA GLN A 561 4.28 -14.60 -21.88
C GLN A 561 3.68 -15.80 -22.64
N ARG A 562 3.26 -15.58 -23.88
CA ARG A 562 2.72 -16.64 -24.76
C ARG A 562 3.76 -17.17 -25.75
N LEU A 563 4.88 -16.47 -25.97
CA LEU A 563 5.84 -16.75 -27.05
C LEU A 563 7.30 -16.43 -26.67
N GLY A 564 8.06 -17.46 -26.27
CA GLY A 564 9.53 -17.55 -26.36
C GLY A 564 10.34 -16.74 -25.32
N ASP A 565 11.43 -17.35 -24.83
CA ASP A 565 12.42 -16.71 -23.94
C ASP A 565 13.04 -15.46 -24.61
N PRO A 566 13.36 -14.40 -23.85
CA PRO A 566 13.91 -13.15 -24.40
C PRO A 566 15.40 -13.33 -24.77
N VAL A 567 15.69 -14.05 -25.85
CA VAL A 567 17.05 -14.29 -26.38
C VAL A 567 17.35 -13.43 -27.60
N ILE A 568 18.64 -13.19 -27.89
CA ILE A 568 19.05 -12.47 -29.10
C ILE A 568 18.51 -13.12 -30.38
N GLY A 569 18.08 -12.31 -31.34
CA GLY A 569 17.47 -12.77 -32.58
C GLY A 569 16.03 -13.27 -32.46
N SER A 570 15.45 -13.29 -31.25
CA SER A 570 14.05 -13.67 -31.05
C SER A 570 13.10 -12.47 -31.13
N THR A 571 11.80 -12.74 -31.05
CA THR A 571 10.78 -11.74 -30.76
C THR A 571 9.95 -12.28 -29.62
N PHE A 572 9.83 -11.50 -28.56
CA PHE A 572 8.98 -11.83 -27.42
C PHE A 572 7.83 -10.84 -27.31
N GLN A 573 6.80 -11.19 -26.53
CA GLN A 573 5.60 -10.36 -26.37
C GLN A 573 5.49 -9.83 -24.94
N ILE A 574 5.14 -8.56 -24.85
CA ILE A 574 4.92 -7.80 -23.63
C ILE A 574 3.46 -7.34 -23.67
N GLY A 575 2.65 -7.74 -22.69
CA GLY A 575 1.23 -7.42 -22.60
C GLY A 575 0.84 -6.76 -21.29
N ALA A 576 0.03 -5.71 -21.35
CA ALA A 576 -0.58 -5.10 -20.19
C ALA A 576 -2.03 -5.58 -20.02
N VAL A 577 -2.38 -6.17 -18.88
CA VAL A 577 -3.77 -6.60 -18.62
C VAL A 577 -4.69 -5.39 -18.58
N CYS A 578 -5.71 -5.43 -19.43
CA CYS A 578 -6.76 -4.45 -19.50
C CYS A 578 -7.82 -4.78 -18.47
N ALA A 579 -7.71 -4.14 -17.32
CA ALA A 579 -8.67 -4.28 -16.24
C ALA A 579 -9.68 -3.13 -16.23
N ARG A 580 -10.72 -3.29 -15.42
CA ARG A 580 -11.67 -2.22 -15.16
C ARG A 580 -11.11 -1.28 -14.09
N GLY A 581 -11.24 0.02 -14.33
CA GLY A 581 -10.73 1.07 -13.47
C GLY A 581 -11.51 1.25 -12.17
N ALA A 582 -10.96 2.02 -11.21
CA ALA A 582 -11.59 2.30 -9.93
C ALA A 582 -13.03 2.80 -10.04
N HIS A 583 -13.27 3.61 -11.07
CA HIS A 583 -14.54 4.28 -11.29
C HIS A 583 -15.43 3.51 -12.29
N GLY A 584 -15.16 2.21 -12.48
CA GLY A 584 -15.89 1.37 -13.43
C GLY A 584 -15.56 1.61 -14.90
N GLN A 585 -14.56 2.45 -15.19
CA GLN A 585 -14.10 2.77 -16.54
C GLN A 585 -13.28 1.61 -17.11
N ASP A 586 -13.64 1.07 -18.28
CA ASP A 586 -12.85 0.01 -18.89
C ASP A 586 -11.56 0.56 -19.51
N MET A 587 -10.43 -0.13 -19.32
CA MET A 587 -9.20 0.15 -20.06
C MET A 587 -9.41 -0.10 -21.55
N ILE A 588 -8.99 0.85 -22.39
CA ILE A 588 -9.14 0.76 -23.85
C ILE A 588 -7.86 0.36 -24.57
N GLY A 589 -6.70 0.55 -23.92
CA GLY A 589 -5.40 0.14 -24.45
C GLY A 589 -4.26 0.47 -23.50
N ALA A 590 -3.03 0.33 -23.99
CA ALA A 590 -1.82 0.70 -23.27
C ALA A 590 -0.72 1.21 -24.22
N ILE A 591 0.16 2.03 -23.67
CA ILE A 591 1.43 2.43 -24.28
C ILE A 591 2.54 1.78 -23.44
N ILE A 592 3.48 1.07 -24.06
CA ILE A 592 4.55 0.38 -23.33
C ILE A 592 5.84 1.18 -23.47
N LEU A 593 6.34 1.66 -22.35
CA LEU A 593 7.63 2.32 -22.22
C LEU A 593 8.72 1.25 -22.08
N PHE A 594 9.88 1.50 -22.66
CA PHE A 594 11.07 0.68 -22.45
C PHE A 594 12.32 1.53 -22.25
N GLY A 595 13.23 1.08 -21.39
CA GLY A 595 14.42 1.83 -21.04
C GLY A 595 15.38 1.07 -20.13
N ASP A 596 16.28 1.81 -19.49
CA ASP A 596 17.35 1.24 -18.67
C ASP A 596 16.79 0.77 -17.33
N ALA A 597 17.08 -0.47 -16.92
CA ALA A 597 16.30 -1.12 -15.88
C ALA A 597 16.38 -0.54 -14.46
N ASP A 598 17.40 0.27 -14.16
CA ASP A 598 17.68 0.72 -12.79
C ASP A 598 18.42 2.06 -12.73
N GLY A 599 17.81 3.13 -13.25
CA GLY A 599 18.33 4.50 -13.05
C GLY A 599 18.13 5.00 -11.61
N ALA A 600 18.83 6.07 -11.20
CA ALA A 600 18.47 6.89 -10.01
C ALA A 600 17.16 7.68 -10.20
N PHE A 601 16.35 7.27 -11.16
CA PHE A 601 15.22 8.01 -11.67
C PHE A 601 13.96 7.29 -11.26
N VAL A 602 13.35 7.80 -10.21
CA VAL A 602 11.96 7.55 -9.93
C VAL A 602 11.23 8.86 -10.17
N ALA A 603 10.54 8.97 -11.30
CA ALA A 603 9.75 10.17 -11.57
C ALA A 603 8.35 10.00 -11.02
N ASP A 604 8.00 10.95 -10.16
CA ASP A 604 6.63 11.19 -9.79
C ASP A 604 5.85 11.70 -11.01
N LEU A 605 4.80 10.98 -11.41
CA LEU A 605 3.92 11.36 -12.51
C LEU A 605 2.74 12.22 -12.07
N ASP A 606 2.63 12.60 -10.81
CA ASP A 606 1.55 13.45 -10.31
C ASP A 606 1.50 14.86 -10.88
N PRO A 607 2.60 15.51 -11.27
CA PRO A 607 2.52 16.73 -12.06
C PRO A 607 1.76 16.55 -13.38
N LEU A 608 1.66 15.31 -13.87
CA LEU A 608 0.85 14.93 -15.03
C LEU A 608 -0.56 14.45 -14.63
N GLY A 609 -0.99 14.63 -13.37
CA GLY A 609 -2.29 14.21 -12.86
C GLY A 609 -2.39 12.75 -12.43
N PHE A 610 -1.25 12.12 -12.13
CA PHE A 610 -1.18 10.74 -11.66
C PHE A 610 -0.69 10.67 -10.21
N ALA A 611 -1.60 10.88 -9.26
CA ALA A 611 -1.26 10.74 -7.85
C ALA A 611 -0.71 9.34 -7.56
N GLY A 612 0.34 9.24 -6.74
CA GLY A 612 0.91 7.94 -6.31
C GLY A 612 1.53 7.09 -7.41
N SER A 613 1.63 7.63 -8.62
CA SER A 613 2.06 6.93 -9.81
C SER A 613 3.51 7.27 -10.10
N MET A 614 4.31 6.23 -10.36
CA MET A 614 5.76 6.33 -10.41
C MET A 614 6.25 5.77 -11.73
N LEU A 615 7.16 6.48 -12.39
CA LEU A 615 7.96 5.92 -13.46
C LEU A 615 9.28 5.43 -12.86
N TYR A 616 9.54 4.12 -12.94
CA TYR A 616 10.67 3.50 -12.24
C TYR A 616 11.99 3.56 -12.99
N PHE A 617 11.99 4.06 -14.22
CA PHE A 617 13.16 4.17 -15.06
C PHE A 617 13.06 5.34 -16.04
N VAL A 618 14.19 5.68 -16.66
CA VAL A 618 14.22 6.67 -17.75
C VAL A 618 13.79 5.99 -19.05
N PRO A 619 12.61 6.33 -19.61
CA PRO A 619 12.16 5.71 -20.84
C PRO A 619 13.10 6.13 -21.98
N ARG A 620 13.60 5.15 -22.71
CA ARG A 620 14.45 5.34 -23.89
C ARG A 620 13.64 5.34 -25.17
N ALA A 621 12.53 4.60 -25.17
CA ALA A 621 11.55 4.66 -26.22
C ALA A 621 10.19 4.12 -25.75
N VAL A 622 9.22 4.22 -26.66
CA VAL A 622 7.81 4.01 -26.40
C VAL A 622 7.21 3.18 -27.53
N SER A 623 6.40 2.18 -27.20
CA SER A 623 5.69 1.40 -28.19
C SER A 623 4.59 2.21 -28.87
N PRO A 624 4.12 1.79 -30.06
CA PRO A 624 2.81 2.18 -30.54
C PRO A 624 1.73 1.85 -29.49
N TYR A 625 0.62 2.58 -29.55
CA TYR A 625 -0.57 2.28 -28.76
C TYR A 625 -1.09 0.88 -29.10
N ALA A 626 -1.22 0.03 -28.09
CA ALA A 626 -1.82 -1.30 -28.22
C ALA A 626 -3.24 -1.25 -27.66
N SER A 627 -4.23 -1.55 -28.50
CA SER A 627 -5.62 -1.65 -28.03
C SER A 627 -5.82 -2.90 -27.18
N CYS A 628 -6.76 -2.82 -26.25
CA CYS A 628 -7.16 -3.95 -25.43
C CYS A 628 -7.92 -4.98 -26.27
N SER A 629 -7.33 -6.16 -26.46
CA SER A 629 -7.94 -7.30 -27.14
C SER A 629 -7.86 -8.53 -26.24
N GLN A 630 -8.99 -9.21 -26.02
CA GLN A 630 -9.07 -10.36 -25.11
C GLN A 630 -8.59 -10.04 -23.67
N GLY A 631 -8.79 -8.80 -23.21
CA GLY A 631 -8.39 -8.35 -21.88
C GLY A 631 -6.90 -8.03 -21.73
N VAL A 632 -6.11 -7.96 -22.81
CA VAL A 632 -4.69 -7.59 -22.76
C VAL A 632 -4.32 -6.69 -23.95
N ALA A 633 -3.46 -5.70 -23.72
CA ALA A 633 -2.85 -4.87 -24.75
C ALA A 633 -1.43 -5.37 -25.04
N TRP A 634 -1.22 -6.00 -26.20
CA TRP A 634 0.05 -6.67 -26.57
C TRP A 634 0.96 -5.82 -27.45
N VAL A 635 2.26 -5.88 -27.16
CA VAL A 635 3.35 -5.34 -27.99
C VAL A 635 4.38 -6.44 -28.23
N SER A 636 4.79 -6.60 -29.49
CA SER A 636 5.89 -7.50 -29.85
C SER A 636 7.20 -6.73 -29.82
N VAL A 637 8.20 -7.26 -29.12
CA VAL A 637 9.52 -6.65 -28.95
C VAL A 637 10.55 -7.53 -29.65
N PRO A 638 11.07 -7.11 -30.82
CA PRO A 638 12.15 -7.82 -31.47
C PRO A 638 13.46 -7.59 -30.70
N VAL A 639 14.22 -8.66 -30.46
CA VAL A 639 15.57 -8.58 -29.90
C VAL A 639 16.56 -8.73 -31.05
N PRO A 640 17.35 -7.69 -31.38
CA PRO A 640 18.37 -7.80 -32.41
C PRO A 640 19.33 -8.98 -32.16
N ASN A 641 19.78 -9.64 -33.23
CA ASN A 641 20.80 -10.68 -33.12
C ASN A 641 22.19 -10.06 -32.91
N GLN A 642 22.41 -9.47 -31.74
CA GLN A 642 23.64 -8.77 -31.36
C GLN A 642 24.16 -9.32 -30.04
N GLN A 643 25.37 -9.91 -30.05
CA GLN A 643 25.98 -10.52 -28.87
C GLN A 643 26.15 -9.54 -27.69
N GLN A 644 26.24 -8.23 -27.96
CA GLN A 644 26.33 -7.19 -26.94
C GLN A 644 25.05 -7.05 -26.09
N LEU A 645 23.92 -7.56 -26.57
CA LEU A 645 22.66 -7.55 -25.83
C LEU A 645 22.57 -8.69 -24.80
N VAL A 646 23.39 -9.74 -24.92
CA VAL A 646 23.39 -10.82 -23.92
C VAL A 646 23.74 -10.25 -22.54
N ASP A 647 22.97 -10.66 -21.54
CA ASP A 647 23.01 -10.20 -20.15
C ASP A 647 22.60 -8.73 -19.91
N THR A 648 22.20 -8.01 -20.96
CA THR A 648 21.62 -6.67 -20.78
C THR A 648 20.24 -6.77 -20.15
N VAL A 649 19.94 -5.81 -19.28
CA VAL A 649 18.65 -5.73 -18.60
C VAL A 649 17.90 -4.50 -19.10
N VAL A 650 16.72 -4.74 -19.68
CA VAL A 650 15.82 -3.71 -20.17
C VAL A 650 14.60 -3.66 -19.25
N ALA A 651 14.19 -2.48 -18.82
CA ALA A 651 12.92 -2.32 -18.12
C ALA A 651 11.79 -1.94 -19.06
N PHE A 652 10.59 -2.36 -18.67
CA PHE A 652 9.32 -2.07 -19.30
C PHE A 652 8.32 -1.57 -18.28
N GLN A 653 7.46 -0.64 -18.68
CA GLN A 653 6.34 -0.17 -17.87
C GLN A 653 5.23 0.30 -18.81
N ALA A 654 3.98 -0.06 -18.52
CA ALA A 654 2.85 0.36 -19.32
C ALA A 654 2.24 1.65 -18.77
N LEU A 655 1.76 2.51 -19.67
CA LEU A 655 0.81 3.59 -19.41
C LEU A 655 -0.54 3.13 -19.97
N LEU A 656 -1.44 2.73 -19.09
CA LEU A 656 -2.76 2.18 -19.38
C LEU A 656 -3.72 3.32 -19.74
N ALA A 657 -4.39 3.23 -20.88
CA ALA A 657 -5.39 4.20 -21.30
C ALA A 657 -6.74 3.91 -20.62
N VAL A 658 -7.10 4.77 -19.66
CA VAL A 658 -8.34 4.74 -18.88
C VAL A 658 -9.05 6.08 -19.08
N PRO A 659 -10.04 6.17 -19.98
CA PRO A 659 -10.76 7.40 -20.25
C PRO A 659 -11.38 7.98 -18.98
N GLY A 660 -11.05 9.22 -18.65
CA GLY A 660 -11.57 9.91 -17.46
C GLY A 660 -10.86 9.58 -16.14
N ALA A 661 -9.75 8.84 -16.15
CA ALA A 661 -8.93 8.64 -14.95
C ALA A 661 -8.21 9.93 -14.50
N ASN A 662 -7.71 10.71 -15.46
CA ASN A 662 -7.11 12.03 -15.25
C ASN A 662 -7.18 12.85 -16.55
N ALA A 663 -6.53 14.03 -16.57
CA ALA A 663 -6.51 14.92 -17.73
C ALA A 663 -5.96 14.27 -19.02
N PHE A 664 -5.11 13.25 -18.90
CA PHE A 664 -4.55 12.52 -20.04
C PHE A 664 -5.24 11.17 -20.30
N GLY A 665 -6.09 10.71 -19.39
CA GLY A 665 -6.72 9.39 -19.47
C GLY A 665 -5.71 8.25 -19.47
N LEU A 666 -4.58 8.40 -18.78
CA LEU A 666 -3.53 7.38 -18.67
C LEU A 666 -3.33 7.00 -17.19
N VAL A 667 -2.84 5.80 -16.89
CA VAL A 667 -2.38 5.36 -15.55
C VAL A 667 -1.14 4.49 -15.72
N PRO A 668 0.01 4.74 -15.07
CA PRO A 668 1.14 3.84 -15.20
C PRO A 668 0.84 2.49 -14.57
N SER A 669 1.72 1.52 -14.82
CA SER A 669 1.65 0.19 -14.27
C SER A 669 2.82 -0.06 -13.30
N GLY A 670 2.95 -1.25 -12.72
CA GLY A 670 4.26 -1.69 -12.19
C GLY A 670 5.31 -1.79 -13.31
N GLY A 671 6.58 -1.99 -12.95
CA GLY A 671 7.68 -2.23 -13.89
C GLY A 671 7.95 -3.73 -14.12
N MET A 672 8.63 -4.06 -15.21
CA MET A 672 9.19 -5.38 -15.48
C MET A 672 10.62 -5.24 -15.97
N ARG A 673 11.55 -6.01 -15.41
CA ARG A 673 12.90 -6.17 -15.94
C ARG A 673 12.91 -7.38 -16.86
N VAL A 674 13.62 -7.27 -17.98
CA VAL A 674 13.89 -8.38 -18.90
C VAL A 674 15.40 -8.47 -19.08
N GLN A 675 16.00 -9.58 -18.68
CA GLN A 675 17.38 -9.91 -18.99
C GLN A 675 17.42 -10.67 -20.30
N ILE A 676 18.17 -10.16 -21.27
CA ILE A 676 18.30 -10.78 -22.58
C ILE A 676 19.28 -11.95 -22.52
N GLY A 677 18.81 -13.13 -22.94
CA GLY A 677 19.61 -14.35 -23.04
C GLY A 677 20.37 -14.47 -24.35
N LYS A 678 21.20 -15.51 -24.42
CA LYS A 678 22.02 -15.85 -25.60
C LYS A 678 21.26 -16.65 -26.64
#